data_AF-A0A811QLE2-F1
#
_entry.id   AF-A0A811QLE2-F1
#
_cell.length_a   1.000
_cell.length_b   1.000
_cell.length_c   1.000
_cell.angle_alpha   90.00
_cell.angle_beta   90.00
_cell.angle_gamma   90.00
#
_symmetry.space_group_name_H-M   'P 1'
#
loop_
_entity.id
_entity.type
_entity.pdbx_description
1 polymer ?
#
loop_
_entity_poly.entity_id
_entity_poly.type
_entity_poly.pdbx_seq_one_letter_code
_entity_poly.pdbx_strand_id
1 'polypeptide(L)'
;MSIAAGNSLTRENVYTLLRLIRFLGEKFLSPSELIKSVKEGRWMKSTLGYRRPADCIIYDSDWAVASCISNQPFVDVLSYGVAILEYKPELELLGVIVGFKDNYQLVIDNFKFSSDDITSEATVLILKCIRYVGSCDDFVRELKDLKWLKTIVGFHAPNMSFLVDPEWECLLKVFNGVPVIDYGFYGSVISSYKEELKKTGLITRFDEASKAITHIFKQKVLNSSLEKADLLALLGSYRQLATHDLIPVELFNAMRTEKWLHTSLGFQSPSDAILFDDEWEPLSPIANLPFIGDGDSCYGLGMEIHGYKDELKKLGVTVELKQGARFVITGISIPRDPSKLSKATILSLLGCIKSYFTLAAGPPKGFQENLCKWLKTSMGYQCPNDCILFDPTQSSICMEDGPFIDEAFYGSEIASLKDALTRIGVTVDIKHGKDLVARHLRSHNDRITISRIYSYLMESNWVPENKNSNWIWIPNEMDGGEWVTPRSCVLHDRNNLFGLQLHVLDKYYDKKLLDFFLYHLDVRNGPGSEDYCRLWVTWEKSVQEIAVSDCSAFWKFIATNWSKNTQKLLSGCVKVPVCTDGKIILSMKEDVFIPDDLLLTDLFSKLAQHSFFIWYPASILPSMSRASLNCIYDSIGVQRISNAVTKNDAFTLDNYHFRTTDPSKVIKVGLLKIILSFLADPAFRHSC
;
A
#
# COMPACT_ATOMS: atom_id res chain seq x y z
N MET A 1 51.41 12.82 89.60
CA MET A 1 50.55 11.92 88.81
C MET A 1 50.91 12.02 87.33
N SER A 2 51.80 11.16 86.82
CA SER A 2 52.17 11.13 85.37
C SER A 2 51.74 9.85 84.64
N ILE A 3 50.95 8.98 85.27
CA ILE A 3 50.57 7.67 84.70
C ILE A 3 49.45 7.79 83.64
N ALA A 4 48.61 8.82 83.72
CA ALA A 4 47.49 9.02 82.78
C ALA A 4 47.90 9.59 81.40
N ALA A 5 49.15 10.05 81.24
CA ALA A 5 49.60 10.75 80.05
C ALA A 5 50.07 9.82 78.90
N GLY A 6 50.18 8.51 79.12
CA GLY A 6 50.77 7.62 78.09
C GLY A 6 50.29 6.18 78.02
N ASN A 7 49.61 5.60 79.02
CA ASN A 7 49.33 4.16 79.06
C ASN A 7 47.90 3.82 79.51
N SER A 8 47.38 2.71 78.96
CA SER A 8 46.18 2.02 79.43
C SER A 8 46.28 1.72 80.94
N LEU A 9 45.28 2.13 81.73
CA LEU A 9 45.25 1.76 83.15
C LEU A 9 44.93 0.27 83.28
N THR A 10 45.68 -0.43 84.14
CA THR A 10 45.38 -1.82 84.49
C THR A 10 44.04 -1.90 85.22
N ARG A 11 43.39 -3.07 85.19
CA ARG A 11 42.13 -3.33 85.90
C ARG A 11 42.18 -2.88 87.36
N GLU A 12 43.26 -3.23 88.07
CA GLU A 12 43.48 -2.88 89.49
C GLU A 12 43.61 -1.38 89.72
N ASN A 13 44.31 -0.67 88.83
CA ASN A 13 44.44 0.79 88.92
C ASN A 13 43.10 1.50 88.71
N VAL A 14 42.26 0.98 87.80
CA VAL A 14 40.91 1.53 87.59
C VAL A 14 40.05 1.35 88.84
N TYR A 15 40.02 0.16 89.45
CA TYR A 15 39.29 -0.04 90.71
C TYR A 15 39.83 0.80 91.86
N THR A 16 41.14 0.99 91.94
CA THR A 16 41.76 1.84 92.97
C THR A 16 41.33 3.29 92.80
N LEU A 17 41.29 3.79 91.56
CA LEU A 17 40.79 5.13 91.23
C LEU A 17 39.31 5.29 91.62
N LEU A 18 38.45 4.33 91.23
CA LEU A 18 37.01 4.38 91.53
C LEU A 18 36.74 4.32 93.04
N ARG A 19 37.45 3.46 93.79
CA ARG A 19 37.36 3.41 95.26
C ARG A 19 37.81 4.72 95.90
N LEU A 20 38.85 5.36 95.37
CA LEU A 20 39.32 6.65 95.87
C LEU A 20 38.27 7.74 95.63
N ILE A 21 37.66 7.78 94.45
CA ILE A 21 36.56 8.74 94.15
C ILE A 21 35.39 8.52 95.10
N ARG A 22 34.96 7.26 95.30
CA ARG A 22 33.91 6.89 96.25
C ARG A 22 34.23 7.36 97.66
N PHE A 23 35.43 7.03 98.15
CA PHE A 23 35.88 7.41 99.49
C PHE A 23 35.91 8.93 99.69
N LEU A 24 36.41 9.69 98.71
CA LEU A 24 36.40 11.15 98.77
C LEU A 24 34.97 11.70 98.85
N GLY A 25 34.05 11.15 98.06
CA GLY A 25 32.63 11.51 98.10
C GLY A 25 31.97 11.20 99.45
N GLU A 26 32.19 10.01 100.00
CA GLU A 26 31.66 9.59 101.31
C GLU A 26 32.19 10.41 102.48
N LYS A 27 33.40 10.95 102.37
CA LYS A 27 34.02 11.84 103.37
C LYS A 27 33.69 13.32 103.16
N PHE A 28 32.77 13.65 102.26
CA PHE A 28 32.39 15.02 101.89
C PHE A 28 33.57 15.88 101.38
N LEU A 29 34.60 15.25 100.82
CA LEU A 29 35.71 15.92 100.15
C LEU A 29 35.45 15.99 98.64
N SER A 30 35.87 17.07 97.97
CA SER A 30 35.63 17.22 96.53
C SER A 30 36.59 16.37 95.70
N PRO A 31 36.11 15.40 94.88
CA PRO A 31 36.96 14.64 93.97
C PRO A 31 37.29 15.41 92.67
N SER A 32 36.93 16.69 92.57
CA SER A 32 36.94 17.47 91.32
C SER A 32 38.32 17.61 90.66
N GLU A 33 39.38 17.88 91.44
CA GLU A 33 40.75 17.98 90.92
C GLU A 33 41.26 16.63 90.39
N LEU A 34 40.98 15.55 91.13
CA LEU A 34 41.33 14.19 90.74
C LEU A 34 40.61 13.83 89.43
N ILE A 35 39.29 14.02 89.36
CA ILE A 35 38.47 13.76 88.17
C ILE A 35 38.99 14.55 86.98
N LYS A 36 39.25 15.86 87.14
CA LYS A 36 39.78 16.72 86.06
C LYS A 36 41.11 16.22 85.52
N SER A 37 41.96 15.65 86.38
CA SER A 37 43.28 15.13 85.98
C SER A 37 43.22 13.83 85.17
N VAL A 38 42.14 13.06 85.27
CA VAL A 38 42.03 11.73 84.63
C VAL A 38 40.97 11.66 83.54
N LYS A 39 39.91 12.48 83.58
CA LYS A 39 38.75 12.36 82.68
C LYS A 39 39.06 12.61 81.19
N GLU A 40 40.13 13.34 80.88
CA GLU A 40 40.52 13.66 79.50
C GLU A 40 41.42 12.60 78.86
N GLY A 41 41.96 11.68 79.67
CA GLY A 41 42.89 10.64 79.22
C GLY A 41 42.19 9.45 78.56
N ARG A 42 42.81 8.88 77.52
CA ARG A 42 42.31 7.67 76.82
C ARG A 42 42.77 6.38 77.51
N TRP A 43 42.25 6.11 78.70
CA TRP A 43 42.67 4.96 79.51
C TRP A 43 41.55 3.97 79.80
N MET A 44 40.29 4.32 79.57
CA MET A 44 39.16 3.45 79.87
C MET A 44 38.95 2.46 78.71
N LYS A 45 38.89 1.17 79.01
CA LYS A 45 38.69 0.12 78.01
C LYS A 45 37.19 -0.03 77.68
N SER A 46 36.85 0.09 76.41
CA SER A 46 35.52 -0.21 75.88
C SER A 46 35.56 -1.35 74.87
N THR A 47 34.39 -1.79 74.43
CA THR A 47 34.20 -2.73 73.32
C THR A 47 34.86 -2.28 72.01
N LEU A 48 35.15 -0.98 71.88
CA LEU A 48 35.80 -0.38 70.70
C LEU A 48 37.22 0.13 71.00
N GLY A 49 37.88 -0.42 72.02
CA GLY A 49 39.26 -0.07 72.41
C GLY A 49 39.36 0.93 73.57
N TYR A 50 40.55 1.51 73.76
CA TYR A 50 40.79 2.46 74.84
C TYR A 50 40.31 3.87 74.46
N ARG A 51 39.46 4.46 75.30
CA ARG A 51 38.78 5.74 75.06
C ARG A 51 38.81 6.63 76.30
N ARG A 52 38.38 7.89 76.16
CA ARG A 52 38.11 8.74 77.32
C ARG A 52 36.91 8.18 78.07
N PRO A 53 36.84 8.33 79.40
CA PRO A 53 35.63 8.01 80.15
C PRO A 53 34.35 8.63 79.54
N ALA A 54 34.43 9.89 79.09
CA ALA A 54 33.32 10.58 78.43
C ALA A 54 32.82 9.96 77.11
N ASP A 55 33.66 9.14 76.46
CA ASP A 55 33.33 8.45 75.21
C ASP A 55 32.96 6.97 75.46
N CYS A 56 32.73 6.58 76.71
CA CYS A 56 32.36 5.22 77.12
C CYS A 56 30.92 5.20 77.65
N ILE A 57 30.23 4.09 77.43
CA ILE A 57 28.82 3.92 77.80
C ILE A 57 28.68 2.73 78.76
N ILE A 58 27.93 2.88 79.85
CA ILE A 58 27.49 1.73 80.64
C ILE A 58 26.27 1.15 79.94
N TYR A 59 26.37 -0.10 79.49
CA TYR A 59 25.24 -0.79 78.89
C TYR A 59 24.09 -0.95 79.90
N ASP A 60 22.90 -0.55 79.49
CA ASP A 60 21.63 -0.83 80.16
C ASP A 60 20.52 -1.06 79.10
N SER A 61 19.31 -1.40 79.56
CA SER A 61 18.19 -1.72 78.67
C SER A 61 17.80 -0.57 77.73
N ASP A 62 18.09 0.67 78.09
CA ASP A 62 17.73 1.85 77.29
C ASP A 62 18.58 1.92 76.02
N TRP A 63 19.77 1.32 76.03
CA TRP A 63 20.66 1.21 74.87
C TRP A 63 20.37 0.01 73.98
N ALA A 64 19.41 -0.86 74.32
CA ALA A 64 19.15 -2.10 73.59
C ALA A 64 18.82 -1.82 72.11
N VAL A 65 17.91 -0.88 71.83
CA VAL A 65 17.51 -0.53 70.46
C VAL A 65 18.65 0.13 69.68
N ALA A 66 19.42 1.01 70.33
CA ALA A 66 20.59 1.65 69.72
C ALA A 66 21.67 0.63 69.34
N SER A 67 21.85 -0.40 70.17
CA SER A 67 22.83 -1.47 69.94
C SER A 67 22.52 -2.32 68.70
N CYS A 68 21.26 -2.35 68.25
CA CYS A 68 20.87 -3.05 67.02
C CYS A 68 21.35 -2.34 65.74
N ILE A 69 21.57 -1.02 65.78
CA ILE A 69 21.89 -0.19 64.59
C ILE A 69 23.22 0.55 64.72
N SER A 70 23.94 0.37 65.82
CA SER A 70 25.19 1.08 66.07
C SER A 70 26.10 0.29 67.00
N ASN A 71 27.40 0.34 66.71
CA ASN A 71 28.43 -0.31 67.51
C ASN A 71 28.87 0.64 68.62
N GLN A 72 28.16 0.66 69.74
CA GLN A 72 28.45 1.59 70.83
C GLN A 72 29.69 1.22 71.66
N PRO A 73 30.46 2.21 72.17
CA PRO A 73 31.65 1.99 72.99
C PRO A 73 31.28 1.64 74.44
N PHE A 74 30.64 0.49 74.63
CA PHE A 74 30.29 0.01 75.96
C PHE A 74 31.54 -0.28 76.80
N VAL A 75 31.51 0.08 78.09
CA VAL A 75 32.57 -0.29 79.04
C VAL A 75 32.81 -1.80 78.96
N ASP A 76 34.07 -2.21 78.80
CA ASP A 76 34.43 -3.60 78.60
C ASP A 76 34.33 -4.38 79.92
N VAL A 77 33.11 -4.86 80.21
CA VAL A 77 32.81 -5.66 81.40
C VAL A 77 33.56 -7.01 81.39
N LEU A 78 33.93 -7.55 80.22
CA LEU A 78 34.73 -8.78 80.16
C LEU A 78 36.13 -8.53 80.72
N SER A 79 36.71 -7.37 80.41
CA SER A 79 38.03 -6.99 80.91
C SER A 79 38.03 -6.51 82.35
N TYR A 80 37.02 -5.75 82.77
CA TYR A 80 36.94 -5.21 84.13
C TYR A 80 36.25 -6.13 85.14
N GLY A 81 35.41 -7.06 84.68
CA GLY A 81 34.52 -7.88 85.50
C GLY A 81 33.25 -7.16 85.93
N VAL A 82 32.18 -7.93 86.22
CA VAL A 82 30.83 -7.42 86.52
C VAL A 82 30.81 -6.42 87.70
N ALA A 83 31.72 -6.56 88.66
CA ALA A 83 31.85 -5.65 89.79
C ALA A 83 32.14 -4.18 89.39
N ILE A 84 32.57 -3.91 88.15
CA ILE A 84 32.76 -2.53 87.67
C ILE A 84 31.43 -1.75 87.66
N LEU A 85 30.31 -2.45 87.46
CA LEU A 85 28.97 -1.86 87.40
C LEU A 85 28.49 -1.38 88.78
N GLU A 86 29.07 -1.88 89.86
CA GLU A 86 28.82 -1.38 91.23
C GLU A 86 29.35 0.05 91.44
N TYR A 87 30.24 0.53 90.54
CA TYR A 87 30.82 1.88 90.58
C TYR A 87 30.16 2.84 89.58
N LYS A 88 28.90 2.58 89.21
CA LYS A 88 28.11 3.42 88.29
C LYS A 88 28.12 4.92 88.66
N PRO A 89 27.93 5.34 89.92
CA PRO A 89 28.01 6.76 90.30
C PRO A 89 29.40 7.37 90.07
N GLU A 90 30.48 6.65 90.39
CA GLU A 90 31.85 7.15 90.21
C GLU A 90 32.25 7.20 88.72
N LEU A 91 31.77 6.24 87.93
CA LEU A 91 31.95 6.24 86.48
C LEU A 91 31.21 7.42 85.84
N GLU A 92 29.98 7.71 86.27
CA GLU A 92 29.23 8.88 85.82
C GLU A 92 29.93 10.19 86.20
N LEU A 93 30.52 10.29 87.40
CA LEU A 93 31.37 11.43 87.81
C LEU A 93 32.62 11.62 86.93
N LEU A 94 33.17 10.53 86.38
CA LEU A 94 34.28 10.57 85.43
C LEU A 94 33.83 10.97 84.01
N GLY A 95 32.52 11.03 83.76
CA GLY A 95 31.92 11.37 82.47
C GLY A 95 31.36 10.18 81.70
N VAL A 96 31.48 8.95 82.21
CA VAL A 96 30.92 7.76 81.54
C VAL A 96 29.40 7.91 81.43
N ILE A 97 28.87 7.61 80.24
CA ILE A 97 27.47 7.83 79.93
C ILE A 97 26.63 6.71 80.54
N VAL A 98 25.59 7.13 81.25
CA VAL A 98 24.65 6.27 81.97
C VAL A 98 23.24 6.56 81.47
N GLY A 99 22.51 5.51 81.05
CA GLY A 99 21.23 5.64 80.37
C GLY A 99 21.37 6.22 78.96
N PHE A 100 20.33 6.08 78.14
CA PHE A 100 20.36 6.60 76.77
C PHE A 100 20.34 8.14 76.74
N LYS A 101 19.52 8.78 77.59
CA LYS A 101 19.42 10.24 77.78
C LYS A 101 19.44 11.04 76.46
N ASP A 102 18.74 10.55 75.43
CA ASP A 102 18.65 11.18 74.12
C ASP A 102 20.00 11.45 73.42
N ASN A 103 21.01 10.59 73.66
CA ASN A 103 22.34 10.69 73.04
C ASN A 103 22.37 10.23 71.57
N TYR A 104 21.52 10.82 70.74
CA TYR A 104 21.37 10.49 69.31
C TYR A 104 22.66 10.68 68.51
N GLN A 105 23.50 11.67 68.86
CA GLN A 105 24.78 11.90 68.17
C GLN A 105 25.70 10.68 68.25
N LEU A 106 25.75 10.00 69.41
CA LEU A 106 26.57 8.80 69.58
C LEU A 106 26.07 7.61 68.77
N VAL A 107 24.76 7.54 68.53
CA VAL A 107 24.16 6.55 67.63
C VAL A 107 24.63 6.79 66.20
N ILE A 108 24.61 8.05 65.73
CA ILE A 108 25.10 8.43 64.40
C ILE A 108 26.61 8.16 64.26
N ASP A 109 27.42 8.64 65.20
CA ASP A 109 28.90 8.56 65.12
C ASP A 109 29.42 7.12 65.11
N ASN A 110 28.65 6.19 65.66
CA ASN A 110 28.99 4.76 65.71
C ASN A 110 27.98 3.92 64.91
N PHE A 111 27.25 4.53 63.97
CA PHE A 111 26.25 3.84 63.17
C PHE A 111 26.89 2.67 62.43
N LYS A 112 26.18 1.53 62.45
CA LYS A 112 26.58 0.34 61.71
C LYS A 112 25.32 -0.42 61.34
N PHE A 113 25.02 -0.43 60.05
CA PHE A 113 23.83 -1.06 59.55
C PHE A 113 24.02 -2.57 59.27
N SER A 114 23.04 -3.36 59.69
CA SER A 114 22.85 -4.78 59.39
C SER A 114 21.38 -4.99 59.09
N SER A 115 21.05 -5.57 57.94
CA SER A 115 19.65 -5.71 57.48
C SER A 115 18.82 -6.64 58.35
N ASP A 116 19.46 -7.57 59.05
CA ASP A 116 18.78 -8.63 59.79
C ASP A 116 18.33 -8.16 61.19
N ASP A 117 18.79 -6.99 61.63
CA ASP A 117 18.63 -6.47 63.00
C ASP A 117 17.65 -5.29 63.11
N ILE A 118 17.04 -4.85 62.00
CA ILE A 118 16.13 -3.69 62.02
C ILE A 118 14.72 -4.07 62.47
N THR A 119 14.34 -3.55 63.63
CA THR A 119 12.98 -3.52 64.15
C THR A 119 12.28 -2.19 63.84
N SER A 120 10.98 -2.11 64.12
CA SER A 120 10.23 -0.86 63.99
C SER A 120 10.76 0.20 64.97
N GLU A 121 11.14 -0.19 66.19
CA GLU A 121 11.75 0.70 67.19
C GLU A 121 13.12 1.21 66.75
N ALA A 122 13.94 0.34 66.16
CA ALA A 122 15.25 0.72 65.61
C ALA A 122 15.10 1.73 64.46
N THR A 123 14.10 1.53 63.59
CA THR A 123 13.77 2.48 62.53
C THR A 123 13.34 3.84 63.10
N VAL A 124 12.48 3.83 64.11
CA VAL A 124 12.08 5.06 64.81
C VAL A 124 13.27 5.76 65.45
N LEU A 125 14.24 5.00 65.99
CA LEU A 125 15.47 5.56 66.53
C LEU A 125 16.32 6.25 65.45
N ILE A 126 16.45 5.66 64.25
CA ILE A 126 17.10 6.31 63.10
C ILE A 126 16.42 7.65 62.79
N LEU A 127 15.09 7.68 62.76
CA LEU A 127 14.32 8.89 62.49
C LEU A 127 14.47 9.94 63.60
N LYS A 128 14.51 9.52 64.88
CA LYS A 128 14.83 10.40 66.00
C LYS A 128 16.23 11.01 65.87
N CYS A 129 17.22 10.25 65.41
CA CYS A 129 18.55 10.77 65.14
C CYS A 129 18.50 11.91 64.11
N ILE A 130 17.75 11.73 63.02
CA ILE A 130 17.56 12.79 62.00
C ILE A 130 16.81 14.01 62.54
N ARG A 131 15.84 13.79 63.45
CA ARG A 131 15.03 14.86 64.05
C ARG A 131 15.82 15.74 65.02
N TYR A 132 16.57 15.11 65.91
CA TYR A 132 17.16 15.79 67.07
C TYR A 132 18.63 16.18 66.88
N VAL A 133 19.34 15.58 65.91
CA VAL A 133 20.72 15.96 65.61
C VAL A 133 20.75 17.04 64.53
N GLY A 134 21.30 18.21 64.88
CA GLY A 134 21.33 19.37 63.99
C GLY A 134 22.22 19.25 62.75
N SER A 135 23.26 18.41 62.78
CA SER A 135 24.20 18.17 61.68
C SER A 135 24.26 16.68 61.34
N CYS A 136 23.32 16.18 60.54
CA CYS A 136 23.19 14.77 60.19
C CYS A 136 23.22 14.50 58.66
N ASP A 137 23.70 15.43 57.83
CA ASP A 137 23.63 15.30 56.36
C ASP A 137 24.42 14.10 55.83
N ASP A 138 25.61 13.82 56.38
CA ASP A 138 26.41 12.66 56.00
C ASP A 138 25.70 11.34 56.34
N PHE A 139 25.04 11.30 57.49
CA PHE A 139 24.23 10.17 57.94
C PHE A 139 23.01 9.96 57.06
N VAL A 140 22.28 11.03 56.72
CA VAL A 140 21.13 10.98 55.80
C VAL A 140 21.56 10.50 54.41
N ARG A 141 22.73 10.94 53.92
CA ARG A 141 23.28 10.49 52.65
C ARG A 141 23.62 9.00 52.67
N GLU A 142 24.20 8.50 53.77
CA GLU A 142 24.47 7.07 53.97
C GLU A 142 23.17 6.25 53.96
N LEU A 143 22.13 6.71 54.65
CA LEU A 143 20.83 6.01 54.74
C LEU A 143 20.07 5.94 53.42
N LYS A 144 20.34 6.82 52.46
CA LYS A 144 19.52 6.98 51.24
C LYS A 144 19.47 5.71 50.39
N ASP A 145 20.58 4.98 50.29
CA ASP A 145 20.73 3.79 49.45
C ASP A 145 20.68 2.47 50.24
N LEU A 146 20.67 2.56 51.57
CA LEU A 146 20.61 1.40 52.46
C LEU A 146 19.17 0.85 52.55
N LYS A 147 19.03 -0.47 52.49
CA LYS A 147 17.72 -1.16 52.57
C LYS A 147 17.24 -1.32 54.01
N TRP A 148 16.95 -0.22 54.69
CA TRP A 148 16.50 -0.23 56.09
C TRP A 148 15.00 -0.01 56.26
N LEU A 149 14.30 0.49 55.24
CA LEU A 149 12.88 0.80 55.36
C LEU A 149 12.03 -0.43 55.00
N LYS A 150 11.30 -0.97 55.97
CA LYS A 150 10.27 -1.98 55.75
C LYS A 150 9.13 -1.44 54.88
N THR A 151 8.80 -2.19 53.85
CA THR A 151 7.69 -1.97 52.92
C THR A 151 6.86 -3.24 52.81
N ILE A 152 5.68 -3.14 52.19
CA ILE A 152 4.78 -4.28 51.97
C ILE A 152 5.41 -5.42 51.15
N VAL A 153 6.52 -5.15 50.45
CA VAL A 153 7.26 -6.09 49.61
C VAL A 153 8.67 -6.37 50.13
N GLY A 154 8.95 -6.09 51.40
CA GLY A 154 10.25 -6.34 52.05
C GLY A 154 11.00 -5.07 52.43
N PHE A 155 12.29 -5.19 52.74
CA PHE A 155 13.13 -4.04 53.09
C PHE A 155 13.73 -3.38 51.84
N HIS A 156 13.52 -2.07 51.69
CA HIS A 156 13.94 -1.29 50.54
C HIS A 156 14.65 0.00 50.97
N ALA A 157 15.41 0.57 50.03
CA ALA A 157 16.02 1.87 50.21
C ALA A 157 14.94 2.97 50.17
N PRO A 158 15.04 4.04 50.99
CA PRO A 158 14.07 5.11 51.00
C PRO A 158 13.86 5.74 49.61
N ASN A 159 14.92 5.96 48.84
CA ASN A 159 14.85 6.55 47.49
C ASN A 159 14.10 5.71 46.44
N MET A 160 13.79 4.46 46.75
CA MET A 160 12.98 3.57 45.94
C MET A 160 11.60 3.32 46.54
N SER A 161 11.34 3.81 47.75
CA SER A 161 10.13 3.52 48.53
C SER A 161 9.15 4.69 48.53
N PHE A 162 7.87 4.38 48.74
CA PHE A 162 6.78 5.36 48.62
C PHE A 162 6.04 5.53 49.94
N LEU A 163 5.74 6.79 50.27
CA LEU A 163 4.71 7.12 51.24
C LEU A 163 3.36 7.17 50.54
N VAL A 164 2.32 6.54 51.09
CA VAL A 164 0.97 6.62 50.52
C VAL A 164 0.44 8.04 50.64
N ASP A 165 -0.02 8.59 49.53
CA ASP A 165 -0.81 9.81 49.48
C ASP A 165 -2.15 9.51 48.80
N PRO A 166 -3.30 9.81 49.44
CA PRO A 166 -4.61 9.55 48.85
C PRO A 166 -4.83 10.18 47.48
N GLU A 167 -4.16 11.30 47.16
CA GLU A 167 -4.34 12.01 45.89
C GLU A 167 -3.85 11.21 44.68
N TRP A 168 -2.82 10.37 44.86
CA TRP A 168 -2.19 9.61 43.78
C TRP A 168 -1.92 8.15 44.13
N GLU A 169 -2.58 7.63 45.18
CA GLU A 169 -2.49 6.23 45.63
C GLU A 169 -2.76 5.23 44.50
N CYS A 170 -3.62 5.58 43.55
CA CYS A 170 -3.93 4.72 42.40
C CYS A 170 -2.67 4.31 41.62
N LEU A 171 -1.67 5.19 41.48
CA LEU A 171 -0.40 4.87 40.81
C LEU A 171 0.39 3.76 41.50
N LEU A 172 0.31 3.70 42.82
CA LEU A 172 1.02 2.69 43.63
C LEU A 172 0.38 1.31 43.51
N LYS A 173 -0.90 1.25 43.09
CA LYS A 173 -1.67 0.02 42.91
C LYS A 173 -1.59 -0.53 41.49
N VAL A 174 -0.93 0.17 40.56
CA VAL A 174 -0.82 -0.25 39.15
C VAL A 174 0.00 -1.52 39.00
N PHE A 175 1.17 -1.57 39.64
CA PHE A 175 2.10 -2.69 39.51
C PHE A 175 2.20 -3.45 40.83
N ASN A 176 2.13 -4.77 40.75
CA ASN A 176 2.55 -5.61 41.88
C ASN A 176 4.04 -5.40 42.16
N GLY A 177 4.40 -5.29 43.44
CA GLY A 177 5.80 -5.12 43.85
C GLY A 177 6.24 -3.69 44.13
N VAL A 178 5.35 -2.68 44.08
CA VAL A 178 5.70 -1.30 44.44
C VAL A 178 6.01 -1.20 45.95
N PRO A 179 7.21 -0.74 46.35
CA PRO A 179 7.64 -0.68 47.75
C PRO A 179 6.99 0.48 48.53
N VAL A 180 5.78 0.24 49.00
CA VAL A 180 5.02 1.17 49.86
C VAL A 180 5.31 0.89 51.33
N ILE A 181 5.45 1.94 52.15
CA ILE A 181 5.66 1.81 53.61
C ILE A 181 4.63 0.86 54.24
N ASP A 182 5.14 -0.07 55.05
CA ASP A 182 4.33 -1.04 55.77
C ASP A 182 3.81 -0.46 57.09
N TYR A 183 2.63 0.14 57.05
CA TYR A 183 1.95 0.64 58.26
C TYR A 183 1.56 -0.48 59.24
N GLY A 184 1.46 -1.74 58.79
CA GLY A 184 1.24 -2.88 59.68
C GLY A 184 2.45 -3.20 60.55
N PHE A 185 3.65 -3.04 59.99
CA PHE A 185 4.91 -3.22 60.71
C PHE A 185 5.23 -2.06 61.66
N TYR A 186 5.05 -0.81 61.22
CA TYR A 186 5.41 0.35 62.04
C TYR A 186 4.29 0.89 62.94
N GLY A 187 3.03 0.58 62.63
CA GLY A 187 1.88 1.22 63.25
C GLY A 187 1.77 2.71 62.91
N SER A 188 1.01 3.47 63.71
CA SER A 188 0.78 4.90 63.49
C SER A 188 1.98 5.80 63.81
N VAL A 189 3.00 5.27 64.48
CA VAL A 189 4.15 6.07 64.96
C VAL A 189 4.98 6.62 63.81
N ILE A 190 5.09 5.88 62.69
CA ILE A 190 5.86 6.26 61.51
C ILE A 190 5.35 7.55 60.86
N SER A 191 4.02 7.76 60.91
CA SER A 191 3.36 8.95 60.37
C SER A 191 3.83 10.24 61.04
N SER A 192 4.31 10.15 62.30
CA SER A 192 4.84 11.31 63.01
C SER A 192 6.21 11.77 62.51
N TYR A 193 6.90 10.99 61.66
CA TYR A 193 8.25 11.25 61.15
C TYR A 193 8.32 11.52 59.64
N LYS A 194 7.26 12.11 59.07
CA LYS A 194 7.15 12.37 57.62
C LYS A 194 8.31 13.22 57.08
N GLU A 195 8.73 14.26 57.79
CA GLU A 195 9.80 15.16 57.34
C GLU A 195 11.17 14.48 57.39
N GLU A 196 11.42 13.64 58.40
CA GLU A 196 12.66 12.87 58.51
C GLU A 196 12.77 11.83 57.41
N LEU A 197 11.67 11.12 57.12
CA LEU A 197 11.58 10.19 56.00
C LEU A 197 11.80 10.87 54.65
N LYS A 198 11.26 12.07 54.48
CA LYS A 198 11.48 12.86 53.26
C LYS A 198 12.97 13.23 53.09
N LYS A 199 13.67 13.57 54.18
CA LYS A 199 15.12 13.85 54.13
C LYS A 199 15.94 12.65 53.64
N THR A 200 15.54 11.42 53.98
CA THR A 200 16.24 10.20 53.53
C THR A 200 16.01 9.86 52.06
N GLY A 201 15.17 10.64 51.37
CA GLY A 201 14.87 10.46 49.95
C GLY A 201 13.59 9.65 49.68
N LEU A 202 12.78 9.38 50.71
CA LEU A 202 11.48 8.73 50.51
C LEU A 202 10.63 9.49 49.48
N ILE A 203 10.03 8.75 48.54
CA ILE A 203 9.16 9.33 47.53
C ILE A 203 7.85 9.73 48.19
N THR A 204 7.65 11.04 48.30
CA THR A 204 6.47 11.63 48.97
C THR A 204 5.68 12.57 48.08
N ARG A 205 6.20 12.92 46.91
CA ARG A 205 5.58 13.87 45.98
C ARG A 205 5.09 13.18 44.72
N PHE A 206 4.01 13.72 44.15
CA PHE A 206 3.43 13.22 42.90
C PHE A 206 4.42 13.18 41.73
N ASP A 207 5.24 14.22 41.55
CA ASP A 207 6.18 14.29 40.42
C ASP A 207 7.30 13.25 40.54
N GLU A 208 7.78 12.99 41.77
CA GLU A 208 8.75 11.94 42.06
C GLU A 208 8.12 10.55 41.88
N ALA A 209 6.88 10.37 42.36
CA ALA A 209 6.16 9.11 42.23
C ALA A 209 5.88 8.78 40.77
N SER A 210 5.41 9.76 39.98
CA SER A 210 5.18 9.62 38.54
C SER A 210 6.46 9.20 37.81
N LYS A 211 7.61 9.80 38.14
CA LYS A 211 8.92 9.42 37.57
C LYS A 211 9.30 7.98 37.88
N ALA A 212 9.18 7.57 39.14
CA ALA A 212 9.54 6.23 39.56
C ALA A 212 8.62 5.16 38.93
N ILE A 213 7.31 5.41 38.88
CA ILE A 213 6.34 4.52 38.21
C ILE A 213 6.59 4.47 36.70
N THR A 214 6.97 5.58 36.07
CA THR A 214 7.37 5.61 34.65
C THR A 214 8.58 4.72 34.39
N HIS A 215 9.58 4.73 35.29
CA HIS A 215 10.73 3.84 35.18
C HIS A 215 10.33 2.36 35.27
N ILE A 216 9.47 2.02 36.23
CA ILE A 216 8.94 0.64 36.39
C ILE A 216 8.17 0.21 35.14
N PHE A 217 7.30 1.06 34.61
CA PHE A 217 6.56 0.80 33.37
C PHE A 217 7.52 0.50 32.21
N LYS A 218 8.51 1.35 31.97
CA LYS A 218 9.50 1.15 30.90
C LYS A 218 10.28 -0.16 31.06
N GLN A 219 10.67 -0.51 32.28
CA GLN A 219 11.34 -1.79 32.55
C GLN A 219 10.43 -2.99 32.25
N LYS A 220 9.15 -2.92 32.61
CA LYS A 220 8.18 -3.99 32.29
C LYS A 220 7.93 -4.11 30.78
N VAL A 221 7.86 -3.00 30.05
CA VAL A 221 7.79 -3.00 28.57
C VAL A 221 9.03 -3.69 27.99
N LEU A 222 10.22 -3.27 28.38
CA LEU A 222 11.49 -3.80 27.87
C LEU A 222 11.64 -5.31 28.12
N ASN A 223 11.19 -5.77 29.28
CA ASN A 223 11.25 -7.19 29.67
C ASN A 223 10.04 -8.02 29.21
N SER A 224 9.10 -7.43 28.45
CA SER A 224 7.86 -8.09 28.03
C SER A 224 7.07 -8.72 29.19
N SER A 225 7.03 -8.04 30.33
CA SER A 225 6.42 -8.52 31.59
C SER A 225 5.24 -7.67 32.06
N LEU A 226 4.62 -6.94 31.14
CA LEU A 226 3.35 -6.25 31.37
C LEU A 226 2.19 -7.23 31.27
N GLU A 227 1.40 -7.32 32.32
CA GLU A 227 0.19 -8.14 32.35
C GLU A 227 -1.05 -7.32 32.01
N LYS A 228 -2.13 -7.99 31.59
CA LYS A 228 -3.45 -7.36 31.34
C LYS A 228 -3.91 -6.51 32.54
N ALA A 229 -3.77 -7.04 33.76
CA ALA A 229 -4.18 -6.37 34.99
C ALA A 229 -3.40 -5.06 35.21
N ASP A 230 -2.07 -5.07 34.97
CA ASP A 230 -1.22 -3.88 35.07
C ASP A 230 -1.71 -2.77 34.12
N LEU A 231 -2.01 -3.14 32.87
CA LEU A 231 -2.43 -2.18 31.83
C LEU A 231 -3.79 -1.56 32.12
N LEU A 232 -4.76 -2.36 32.55
CA LEU A 232 -6.08 -1.86 32.93
C LEU A 232 -6.01 -0.99 34.19
N ALA A 233 -5.19 -1.37 35.17
CA ALA A 233 -4.95 -0.55 36.37
C ALA A 233 -4.25 0.78 36.02
N LEU A 234 -3.34 0.79 35.04
CA LEU A 234 -2.68 2.00 34.54
C LEU A 234 -3.68 2.95 33.88
N LEU A 235 -4.56 2.44 33.00
CA LEU A 235 -5.63 3.23 32.38
C LEU A 235 -6.64 3.76 33.41
N GLY A 236 -7.04 2.91 34.38
CA GLY A 236 -7.89 3.30 35.50
C GLY A 236 -7.26 4.39 36.38
N SER A 237 -5.97 4.27 36.67
CA SER A 237 -5.21 5.28 37.42
C SER A 237 -5.13 6.60 36.65
N TYR A 238 -4.88 6.56 35.34
CA TYR A 238 -4.89 7.75 34.50
C TYR A 238 -6.26 8.47 34.52
N ARG A 239 -7.36 7.71 34.41
CA ARG A 239 -8.72 8.25 34.54
C ARG A 239 -8.94 8.94 35.89
N GLN A 240 -8.56 8.27 36.98
CA GLN A 240 -8.75 8.80 38.33
C GLN A 240 -7.89 10.05 38.60
N LEU A 241 -6.65 10.06 38.13
CA LEU A 241 -5.79 11.24 38.29
C LEU A 241 -6.30 12.44 37.48
N ALA A 242 -6.85 12.18 36.29
CA ALA A 242 -7.44 13.22 35.46
C ALA A 242 -8.65 13.90 36.12
N THR A 243 -9.36 13.26 37.06
CA THR A 243 -10.47 13.92 37.80
C THR A 243 -9.96 14.89 38.87
N HIS A 244 -8.68 14.83 39.22
CA HIS A 244 -8.03 15.69 40.21
C HIS A 244 -7.06 16.71 39.59
N ASP A 245 -7.10 16.90 38.26
CA ASP A 245 -6.16 17.75 37.50
C ASP A 245 -4.67 17.37 37.71
N LEU A 246 -4.40 16.14 38.16
CA LEU A 246 -3.06 15.59 38.31
C LEU A 246 -2.72 14.79 37.05
N ILE A 247 -1.82 15.30 36.20
CA ILE A 247 -1.43 14.57 34.99
C ILE A 247 0.03 14.10 35.14
N PRO A 248 0.29 12.78 35.17
CA PRO A 248 1.64 12.26 35.25
C PRO A 248 2.31 12.37 33.88
N VAL A 249 2.77 13.57 33.50
CA VAL A 249 3.20 13.92 32.14
C VAL A 249 4.25 12.97 31.58
N GLU A 250 5.25 12.59 32.38
CA GLU A 250 6.30 11.66 31.94
C GLU A 250 5.75 10.25 31.69
N LEU A 251 4.89 9.76 32.57
CA LEU A 251 4.23 8.46 32.41
C LEU A 251 3.33 8.46 31.18
N PHE A 252 2.54 9.52 31.01
CA PHE A 252 1.68 9.70 29.86
C PHE A 252 2.48 9.69 28.56
N ASN A 253 3.57 10.44 28.48
CA ASN A 253 4.45 10.44 27.30
C ASN A 253 5.07 9.06 27.05
N ALA A 254 5.49 8.34 28.10
CA ALA A 254 5.97 6.97 27.96
C ALA A 254 4.86 6.05 27.43
N MET A 255 3.65 6.12 27.97
CA MET A 255 2.51 5.34 27.47
C MET A 255 2.21 5.65 26.00
N ARG A 256 2.38 6.89 25.53
CA ARG A 256 2.14 7.23 24.11
C ARG A 256 3.21 6.72 23.14
N THR A 257 4.43 6.50 23.62
CA THR A 257 5.60 6.27 22.76
C THR A 257 6.09 4.83 22.79
N GLU A 258 6.02 4.18 23.95
CA GLU A 258 6.45 2.80 24.13
C GLU A 258 5.49 1.81 23.41
N LYS A 259 6.03 0.68 22.96
CA LYS A 259 5.26 -0.36 22.26
C LYS A 259 4.71 -1.40 23.23
N TRP A 260 3.58 -1.09 23.87
CA TRP A 260 2.98 -1.96 24.89
C TRP A 260 1.60 -2.51 24.51
N LEU A 261 0.94 -1.96 23.48
CA LEU A 261 -0.35 -2.47 23.02
C LEU A 261 -0.13 -3.65 22.08
N HIS A 262 -0.63 -4.82 22.47
CA HIS A 262 -0.64 -5.97 21.59
C HIS A 262 -1.76 -5.85 20.56
N THR A 263 -1.40 -5.89 19.28
CA THR A 263 -2.31 -5.82 18.15
C THR A 263 -2.19 -7.07 17.27
N SER A 264 -3.08 -7.21 16.28
CA SER A 264 -2.94 -8.20 15.19
C SER A 264 -1.60 -8.13 14.44
N LEU A 265 -0.88 -7.00 14.52
CA LEU A 265 0.44 -6.77 13.92
C LEU A 265 1.58 -6.77 14.96
N GLY A 266 1.35 -7.39 16.13
CA GLY A 266 2.29 -7.44 17.25
C GLY A 266 2.21 -6.22 18.16
N PHE A 267 3.24 -6.01 18.98
CA PHE A 267 3.30 -4.88 19.92
C PHE A 267 3.52 -3.55 19.19
N GLN A 268 2.57 -2.63 19.37
CA GLN A 268 2.56 -1.30 18.78
C GLN A 268 2.46 -0.22 19.85
N SER A 269 2.84 1.01 19.46
CA SER A 269 2.55 2.20 20.26
C SER A 269 1.06 2.55 20.13
N PRO A 270 0.45 3.30 21.06
CA PRO A 270 -0.91 3.78 20.90
C PRO A 270 -1.18 4.50 19.59
N SER A 271 -0.23 5.30 19.08
CA SER A 271 -0.41 6.00 17.80
C SER A 271 -0.50 5.09 16.59
N ASP A 272 -0.08 3.83 16.71
CA ASP A 272 -0.05 2.84 15.65
C ASP A 272 -1.05 1.69 15.91
N ALA A 273 -2.03 1.90 16.80
CA ALA A 273 -3.05 0.92 17.16
C ALA A 273 -4.48 1.42 16.90
N ILE A 274 -5.39 0.48 16.65
CA ILE A 274 -6.81 0.74 16.41
C ILE A 274 -7.64 0.02 17.47
N LEU A 275 -8.57 0.73 18.10
CA LEU A 275 -9.62 0.10 18.89
C LEU A 275 -10.73 -0.32 17.92
N PHE A 276 -11.02 -1.62 17.87
CA PHE A 276 -12.06 -2.16 16.98
C PHE A 276 -13.45 -1.63 17.35
N ASP A 277 -14.25 -1.38 16.32
CA ASP A 277 -15.69 -1.14 16.37
C ASP A 277 -16.35 -1.69 15.09
N ASP A 278 -17.68 -1.73 15.08
CA ASP A 278 -18.46 -2.33 13.98
C ASP A 278 -18.25 -1.62 12.62
N GLU A 279 -17.79 -0.35 12.60
CA GLU A 279 -17.51 0.36 11.35
C GLU A 279 -16.30 -0.24 10.59
N TRP A 280 -15.43 -0.96 11.30
CA TRP A 280 -14.24 -1.60 10.75
C TRP A 280 -14.49 -2.98 10.14
N GLU A 281 -15.58 -3.65 10.52
CA GLU A 281 -15.89 -5.02 10.09
C GLU A 281 -15.83 -5.19 8.55
N PRO A 282 -16.40 -4.28 7.73
CA PRO A 282 -16.37 -4.43 6.27
C PRO A 282 -14.96 -4.34 5.67
N LEU A 283 -14.00 -3.74 6.38
CA LEU A 283 -12.63 -3.49 5.91
C LEU A 283 -11.65 -4.59 6.29
N SER A 284 -11.98 -5.39 7.31
CA SER A 284 -11.15 -6.51 7.77
C SER A 284 -10.68 -7.48 6.67
N PRO A 285 -11.47 -7.79 5.60
CA PRO A 285 -11.02 -8.72 4.57
C PRO A 285 -10.04 -8.11 3.55
N ILE A 286 -9.90 -6.79 3.55
CA ILE A 286 -9.18 -6.04 2.50
C ILE A 286 -8.04 -5.17 3.04
N ALA A 287 -7.83 -5.14 4.36
CA ALA A 287 -6.78 -4.34 4.97
C ALA A 287 -6.21 -5.05 6.22
N ASN A 288 -4.89 -5.10 6.30
CA ASN A 288 -4.19 -5.57 7.49
C ASN A 288 -4.12 -4.43 8.51
N LEU A 289 -5.06 -4.42 9.46
CA LEU A 289 -5.25 -3.34 10.41
C LEU A 289 -4.79 -3.74 11.82
N PRO A 290 -4.02 -2.90 12.54
CA PRO A 290 -3.49 -3.17 13.87
C PRO A 290 -4.56 -3.03 14.97
N PHE A 291 -5.57 -3.89 14.94
CA PHE A 291 -6.59 -3.93 15.98
C PHE A 291 -5.98 -4.41 17.30
N ILE A 292 -6.25 -3.69 18.38
CA ILE A 292 -5.92 -4.10 19.75
C ILE A 292 -6.59 -5.45 20.01
N GLY A 293 -5.85 -6.40 20.56
CA GLY A 293 -6.42 -7.69 20.94
C GLY A 293 -7.41 -7.54 22.09
N ASP A 294 -8.71 -7.69 21.80
CA ASP A 294 -9.83 -7.61 22.75
C ASP A 294 -10.30 -8.99 23.24
N GLY A 295 -9.79 -10.09 22.68
CA GLY A 295 -10.05 -11.44 23.16
C GLY A 295 -9.32 -11.81 24.45
N ASP A 296 -9.68 -12.95 25.06
CA ASP A 296 -9.08 -13.45 26.32
C ASP A 296 -7.74 -14.19 26.14
N SER A 297 -6.98 -13.85 25.10
CA SER A 297 -5.64 -14.40 24.89
C SER A 297 -4.65 -13.89 25.94
N CYS A 298 -3.47 -14.54 26.06
CA CYS A 298 -2.42 -14.14 27.01
C CYS A 298 -1.97 -12.67 26.89
N TYR A 299 -2.12 -12.06 25.71
CA TYR A 299 -1.81 -10.64 25.46
C TYR A 299 -3.04 -9.78 25.16
N GLY A 300 -4.23 -10.36 25.22
CA GLY A 300 -5.47 -9.65 24.96
C GLY A 300 -5.93 -8.86 26.18
N LEU A 301 -6.55 -7.71 25.95
CA LEU A 301 -7.01 -6.79 26.98
C LEU A 301 -8.47 -7.04 27.39
N GLY A 302 -9.14 -8.04 26.81
CA GLY A 302 -10.55 -8.35 27.06
C GLY A 302 -11.50 -7.24 26.59
N MET A 303 -12.80 -7.50 26.66
CA MET A 303 -13.84 -6.51 26.32
C MET A 303 -13.81 -5.25 27.23
N GLU A 304 -13.17 -5.34 28.39
CA GLU A 304 -13.00 -4.23 29.33
C GLU A 304 -12.25 -3.04 28.71
N ILE A 305 -11.40 -3.28 27.71
CA ILE A 305 -10.62 -2.23 27.03
C ILE A 305 -11.51 -1.18 26.36
N HIS A 306 -12.70 -1.57 25.88
CA HIS A 306 -13.66 -0.64 25.28
C HIS A 306 -14.22 0.35 26.30
N GLY A 307 -14.21 -0.01 27.59
CA GLY A 307 -14.54 0.90 28.68
C GLY A 307 -13.55 2.05 28.85
N TYR A 308 -12.37 2.00 28.21
CA TYR A 308 -11.31 3.01 28.26
C TYR A 308 -11.13 3.78 26.94
N LYS A 309 -12.17 3.84 26.10
CA LYS A 309 -12.12 4.49 24.77
C LYS A 309 -11.56 5.92 24.81
N ASP A 310 -11.97 6.74 25.78
CA ASP A 310 -11.54 8.14 25.89
C ASP A 310 -10.07 8.27 26.30
N GLU A 311 -9.61 7.43 27.23
CA GLU A 311 -8.19 7.38 27.64
C GLU A 311 -7.30 6.93 26.48
N LEU A 312 -7.71 5.87 25.77
CA LEU A 312 -6.99 5.37 24.60
C LEU A 312 -6.92 6.42 23.49
N LYS A 313 -8.02 7.13 23.23
CA LYS A 313 -8.06 8.25 22.27
C LYS A 313 -7.07 9.35 22.67
N LYS A 314 -6.98 9.72 23.95
CA LYS A 314 -5.99 10.70 24.45
C LYS A 314 -4.55 10.21 24.30
N LEU A 315 -4.31 8.91 24.45
CA LEU A 315 -2.99 8.30 24.25
C LEU A 315 -2.59 8.25 22.75
N GLY A 316 -3.57 8.35 21.84
CA GLY A 316 -3.35 8.38 20.39
C GLY A 316 -3.85 7.15 19.66
N VAL A 317 -4.53 6.23 20.35
CA VAL A 317 -5.23 5.11 19.71
C VAL A 317 -6.31 5.65 18.79
N THR A 318 -6.37 5.06 17.60
CA THR A 318 -7.42 5.38 16.65
C THR A 318 -8.69 4.65 17.01
N VAL A 319 -9.74 5.39 17.34
CA VAL A 319 -11.03 4.84 17.80
C VAL A 319 -12.20 5.16 16.86
N GLU A 320 -11.92 5.83 15.75
CA GLU A 320 -12.91 6.24 14.74
C GLU A 320 -12.35 5.98 13.35
N LEU A 321 -13.17 5.40 12.47
CA LEU A 321 -12.76 5.02 11.12
C LEU A 321 -12.22 6.21 10.30
N LYS A 322 -12.87 7.38 10.39
CA LYS A 322 -12.47 8.60 9.67
C LYS A 322 -11.04 9.04 9.98
N GLN A 323 -10.61 8.92 11.24
CA GLN A 323 -9.25 9.27 11.68
C GLN A 323 -8.25 8.17 11.30
N GLY A 324 -8.74 6.94 11.17
CA GLY A 324 -7.95 5.76 10.86
C GLY A 324 -7.79 5.44 9.38
N ALA A 325 -8.31 6.27 8.47
CA ALA A 325 -8.18 6.09 7.04
C ALA A 325 -6.73 5.80 6.59
N ARG A 326 -5.73 6.42 7.23
CA ARG A 326 -4.31 6.16 6.95
C ARG A 326 -3.91 4.70 7.10
N PHE A 327 -4.46 3.96 8.07
CA PHE A 327 -4.15 2.55 8.28
C PHE A 327 -4.74 1.69 7.15
N VAL A 328 -5.96 2.00 6.72
CA VAL A 328 -6.63 1.30 5.62
C VAL A 328 -5.87 1.48 4.31
N ILE A 329 -5.48 2.71 3.99
CA ILE A 329 -4.78 3.02 2.73
C ILE A 329 -3.36 2.42 2.70
N THR A 330 -2.66 2.39 3.83
CA THR A 330 -1.29 1.83 3.90
C THR A 330 -1.26 0.31 4.05
N GLY A 331 -2.24 -0.27 4.72
CA GLY A 331 -2.38 -1.72 4.92
C GLY A 331 -3.26 -2.43 3.89
N ILE A 332 -3.63 -1.76 2.79
CA ILE A 332 -4.57 -2.30 1.80
C ILE A 332 -4.01 -3.56 1.13
N SER A 333 -4.83 -4.62 1.13
CA SER A 333 -4.52 -5.93 0.56
C SER A 333 -5.80 -6.53 -0.01
N ILE A 334 -6.17 -6.08 -1.21
CA ILE A 334 -7.40 -6.52 -1.87
C ILE A 334 -7.24 -7.98 -2.34
N PRO A 335 -8.19 -8.88 -2.02
CA PRO A 335 -8.19 -10.26 -2.51
C PRO A 335 -8.13 -10.34 -4.05
N ARG A 336 -7.46 -11.36 -4.58
CA ARG A 336 -7.39 -11.60 -6.03
C ARG A 336 -8.75 -11.87 -6.69
N ASP A 337 -9.68 -12.41 -5.91
CA ASP A 337 -11.04 -12.67 -6.35
C ASP A 337 -11.97 -11.58 -5.81
N PRO A 338 -12.36 -10.59 -6.64
CA PRO A 338 -13.17 -9.47 -6.21
C PRO A 338 -14.64 -9.85 -5.98
N SER A 339 -15.09 -11.04 -6.40
CA SER A 339 -16.48 -11.48 -6.18
C SER A 339 -16.83 -11.68 -4.69
N LYS A 340 -15.80 -11.80 -3.84
CA LYS A 340 -15.94 -11.91 -2.38
C LYS A 340 -16.15 -10.56 -1.69
N LEU A 341 -16.01 -9.45 -2.42
CA LEU A 341 -16.15 -8.11 -1.87
C LEU A 341 -17.63 -7.72 -1.80
N SER A 342 -18.10 -7.38 -0.60
CA SER A 342 -19.45 -6.86 -0.41
C SER A 342 -19.56 -5.41 -0.87
N LYS A 343 -20.79 -4.95 -1.18
CA LYS A 343 -21.10 -3.52 -1.39
C LYS A 343 -20.55 -2.68 -0.23
N ALA A 344 -20.79 -3.11 1.02
CA ALA A 344 -20.39 -2.38 2.22
C ALA A 344 -18.87 -2.22 2.30
N THR A 345 -18.10 -3.27 2.02
CA THR A 345 -16.63 -3.23 2.00
C THR A 345 -16.10 -2.16 1.04
N ILE A 346 -16.65 -2.11 -0.17
CA ILE A 346 -16.21 -1.17 -1.21
C ILE A 346 -16.58 0.27 -0.84
N LEU A 347 -17.79 0.51 -0.35
CA LEU A 347 -18.21 1.84 0.07
C LEU A 347 -17.42 2.33 1.29
N SER A 348 -17.14 1.47 2.27
CA SER A 348 -16.27 1.80 3.41
C SER A 348 -14.85 2.14 2.96
N LEU A 349 -14.30 1.40 1.98
CA LEU A 349 -12.99 1.70 1.42
C LEU A 349 -12.97 3.07 0.73
N LEU A 350 -13.97 3.36 -0.12
CA LEU A 350 -14.11 4.66 -0.78
C LEU A 350 -14.34 5.80 0.23
N GLY A 351 -15.05 5.53 1.33
CA GLY A 351 -15.18 6.43 2.46
C GLY A 351 -13.83 6.75 3.11
N CYS A 352 -13.00 5.72 3.34
CA CYS A 352 -11.64 5.90 3.85
C CYS A 352 -10.76 6.69 2.88
N ILE A 353 -10.83 6.40 1.58
CA ILE A 353 -10.13 7.15 0.53
C ILE A 353 -10.54 8.62 0.59
N LYS A 354 -11.85 8.91 0.64
CA LYS A 354 -12.38 10.27 0.79
C LYS A 354 -11.78 10.95 2.02
N SER A 355 -11.83 10.32 3.19
CA SER A 355 -11.28 10.88 4.43
C SER A 355 -9.77 11.09 4.36
N TYR A 356 -9.01 10.14 3.82
CA TYR A 356 -7.55 10.26 3.67
C TYR A 356 -7.16 11.48 2.83
N PHE A 357 -7.78 11.64 1.65
CA PHE A 357 -7.46 12.72 0.73
C PHE A 357 -8.01 14.10 1.15
N THR A 358 -8.81 14.18 2.20
CA THR A 358 -9.11 15.49 2.82
C THR A 358 -7.92 16.09 3.57
N LEU A 359 -7.00 15.24 4.04
CA LEU A 359 -5.83 15.64 4.84
C LEU A 359 -4.50 15.45 4.09
N ALA A 360 -4.42 14.45 3.21
CA ALA A 360 -3.20 14.12 2.49
C ALA A 360 -3.16 14.74 1.09
N ALA A 361 -2.00 15.29 0.71
CA ALA A 361 -1.79 15.90 -0.61
C ALA A 361 -1.68 14.88 -1.77
N GLY A 362 -1.40 13.61 -1.47
CA GLY A 362 -1.22 12.57 -2.49
C GLY A 362 -1.25 11.14 -1.91
N PRO A 363 -1.37 10.11 -2.77
CA PRO A 363 -1.42 8.72 -2.34
C PRO A 363 -0.07 8.26 -1.75
N PRO A 364 -0.07 7.30 -0.82
CA PRO A 364 1.17 6.70 -0.35
C PRO A 364 1.86 5.89 -1.46
N LYS A 365 3.19 5.72 -1.34
CA LYS A 365 3.98 4.92 -2.30
C LYS A 365 3.43 3.49 -2.39
N GLY A 366 3.31 2.97 -3.61
CA GLY A 366 2.78 1.63 -3.86
C GLY A 366 1.25 1.49 -3.78
N PHE A 367 0.51 2.55 -3.42
CA PHE A 367 -0.96 2.49 -3.31
C PHE A 367 -1.61 2.06 -4.62
N GLN A 368 -1.23 2.67 -5.76
CA GLN A 368 -1.79 2.33 -7.07
C GLN A 368 -1.40 0.92 -7.53
N GLU A 369 -0.21 0.43 -7.17
CA GLU A 369 0.27 -0.91 -7.54
C GLU A 369 -0.53 -2.01 -6.81
N ASN A 370 -1.03 -1.72 -5.61
CA ASN A 370 -1.86 -2.63 -4.82
C ASN A 370 -3.34 -2.63 -5.24
N LEU A 371 -3.78 -1.69 -6.08
CA LEU A 371 -5.16 -1.62 -6.58
C LEU A 371 -5.31 -2.50 -7.83
N CYS A 372 -5.83 -3.70 -7.62
CA CYS A 372 -6.15 -4.64 -8.70
C CYS A 372 -7.56 -4.40 -9.30
N LYS A 373 -8.15 -5.42 -9.93
CA LYS A 373 -9.55 -5.38 -10.39
C LYS A 373 -10.49 -5.61 -9.22
N TRP A 374 -11.21 -4.57 -8.79
CA TRP A 374 -12.10 -4.66 -7.63
C TRP A 374 -13.37 -3.81 -7.73
N LEU A 375 -13.45 -2.89 -8.67
CA LEU A 375 -14.66 -2.11 -8.94
C LEU A 375 -15.55 -2.88 -9.92
N LYS A 376 -16.79 -3.13 -9.52
CA LYS A 376 -17.80 -3.78 -10.33
C LYS A 376 -18.34 -2.80 -11.36
N THR A 377 -18.32 -3.21 -12.62
CA THR A 377 -18.86 -2.46 -13.74
C THR A 377 -19.84 -3.33 -14.52
N SER A 378 -20.57 -2.75 -15.47
CA SER A 378 -21.35 -3.49 -16.45
C SER A 378 -20.52 -4.45 -17.30
N MET A 379 -19.19 -4.28 -17.35
CA MET A 379 -18.21 -5.15 -18.01
C MET A 379 -17.46 -6.07 -17.02
N GLY A 380 -18.05 -6.36 -15.86
CA GLY A 380 -17.43 -7.15 -14.79
C GLY A 380 -16.51 -6.33 -13.90
N TYR A 381 -15.63 -6.98 -13.13
CA TYR A 381 -14.70 -6.28 -12.24
C TYR A 381 -13.51 -5.70 -13.00
N GLN A 382 -13.26 -4.40 -12.84
CA GLN A 382 -12.20 -3.66 -13.52
C GLN A 382 -11.29 -2.94 -12.50
N CYS A 383 -10.11 -2.55 -12.98
CA CYS A 383 -9.21 -1.67 -12.24
C CYS A 383 -9.81 -0.25 -12.22
N PRO A 384 -9.55 0.58 -11.19
CA PRO A 384 -10.06 1.94 -11.14
C PRO A 384 -9.81 2.80 -12.39
N ASN A 385 -8.60 2.71 -12.97
CA ASN A 385 -8.25 3.42 -14.22
C ASN A 385 -9.03 2.92 -15.45
N ASP A 386 -9.69 1.77 -15.34
CA ASP A 386 -10.50 1.15 -16.38
C ASP A 386 -12.02 1.27 -16.11
N CYS A 387 -12.42 2.18 -15.21
CA CYS A 387 -13.82 2.41 -14.87
C CYS A 387 -14.29 3.82 -15.23
N ILE A 388 -15.57 3.94 -15.56
CA ILE A 388 -16.25 5.22 -15.81
C ILE A 388 -17.43 5.37 -14.83
N LEU A 389 -17.57 6.53 -14.19
CA LEU A 389 -18.78 6.86 -13.44
C LEU A 389 -19.88 7.30 -14.41
N PHE A 390 -21.01 6.59 -14.42
CA PHE A 390 -22.14 6.91 -15.29
C PHE A 390 -22.86 8.19 -14.82
N ASP A 391 -23.18 9.09 -15.75
CA ASP A 391 -24.00 10.28 -15.52
C ASP A 391 -25.15 10.31 -16.54
N PRO A 392 -26.38 9.95 -16.13
CA PRO A 392 -27.54 9.88 -17.02
C PRO A 392 -27.87 11.21 -17.70
N THR A 393 -27.47 12.34 -17.13
CA THR A 393 -27.80 13.67 -17.66
C THR A 393 -26.84 14.13 -18.76
N GLN A 394 -25.68 13.48 -18.87
CA GLN A 394 -24.60 13.86 -19.80
C GLN A 394 -24.23 12.73 -20.77
N SER A 395 -24.90 11.58 -20.70
CA SER A 395 -24.57 10.40 -21.50
C SER A 395 -25.50 10.21 -22.70
N SER A 396 -24.95 10.23 -23.92
CA SER A 396 -25.62 9.73 -25.13
C SER A 396 -25.55 8.19 -25.26
N ILE A 397 -24.96 7.53 -24.27
CA ILE A 397 -24.75 6.08 -24.16
C ILE A 397 -25.42 5.51 -22.92
N CYS A 398 -25.64 4.19 -22.92
CA CYS A 398 -26.25 3.45 -21.82
C CYS A 398 -25.20 2.77 -20.94
N MET A 399 -25.63 2.30 -19.78
CA MET A 399 -24.76 1.68 -18.78
C MET A 399 -24.05 0.43 -19.31
N GLU A 400 -24.70 -0.32 -20.18
CA GLU A 400 -24.13 -1.51 -20.82
C GLU A 400 -23.09 -1.20 -21.90
N ASP A 401 -22.96 0.05 -22.37
CA ASP A 401 -22.15 0.35 -23.56
C ASP A 401 -20.63 0.35 -23.31
N GLY A 402 -20.19 0.48 -22.06
CA GLY A 402 -18.78 0.56 -21.68
C GLY A 402 -18.56 0.13 -20.23
N PRO A 403 -17.36 0.26 -19.66
CA PRO A 403 -17.05 -0.19 -18.31
C PRO A 403 -17.56 0.79 -17.25
N PHE A 404 -18.88 1.00 -17.23
CA PHE A 404 -19.55 1.90 -16.29
C PHE A 404 -19.73 1.24 -14.94
N ILE A 405 -19.44 1.97 -13.87
CA ILE A 405 -19.66 1.52 -12.50
C ILE A 405 -21.12 1.09 -12.32
N ASP A 406 -21.32 -0.11 -11.80
CA ASP A 406 -22.63 -0.74 -11.62
C ASP A 406 -23.41 -0.06 -10.48
N GLU A 407 -24.15 0.99 -10.79
CA GLU A 407 -24.96 1.72 -9.83
C GLU A 407 -26.08 0.85 -9.23
N ALA A 408 -26.58 -0.16 -9.95
CA ALA A 408 -27.55 -1.09 -9.39
C ALA A 408 -26.95 -1.93 -8.25
N PHE A 409 -25.67 -2.26 -8.32
CA PHE A 409 -24.94 -2.93 -7.25
C PHE A 409 -24.54 -1.99 -6.10
N TYR A 410 -24.02 -0.80 -6.40
CA TYR A 410 -23.51 0.11 -5.36
C TYR A 410 -24.58 1.02 -4.75
N GLY A 411 -25.70 1.26 -5.44
CA GLY A 411 -26.69 2.27 -5.09
C GLY A 411 -26.21 3.72 -5.35
N SER A 412 -27.12 4.68 -5.19
CA SER A 412 -26.88 6.10 -5.47
C SER A 412 -25.80 6.76 -4.59
N GLU A 413 -25.41 6.10 -3.49
CA GLU A 413 -24.33 6.52 -2.60
C GLU A 413 -22.99 6.70 -3.34
N ILE A 414 -22.75 5.90 -4.38
CA ILE A 414 -21.50 5.92 -5.17
C ILE A 414 -21.27 7.28 -5.84
N ALA A 415 -22.35 7.98 -6.22
CA ALA A 415 -22.28 9.30 -6.82
C ALA A 415 -21.73 10.36 -5.83
N SER A 416 -22.02 10.21 -4.53
CA SER A 416 -21.49 11.10 -3.47
C SER A 416 -19.98 10.94 -3.22
N LEU A 417 -19.38 9.92 -3.83
CA LEU A 417 -17.97 9.56 -3.74
C LEU A 417 -17.21 9.85 -5.05
N LYS A 418 -17.81 10.60 -6.00
CA LYS A 418 -17.17 11.08 -7.26
C LYS A 418 -15.75 11.59 -7.05
N ASP A 419 -15.62 12.36 -5.99
CA ASP A 419 -14.37 12.93 -5.54
C ASP A 419 -13.34 11.83 -5.21
N ALA A 420 -13.66 10.85 -4.38
CA ALA A 420 -12.75 9.74 -4.05
C ALA A 420 -12.40 8.89 -5.28
N LEU A 421 -13.40 8.60 -6.12
CA LEU A 421 -13.26 7.85 -7.37
C LEU A 421 -12.24 8.51 -8.32
N THR A 422 -12.31 9.84 -8.46
CA THR A 422 -11.35 10.60 -9.28
C THR A 422 -9.91 10.42 -8.80
N ARG A 423 -9.67 10.38 -7.48
CA ARG A 423 -8.30 10.28 -6.91
C ARG A 423 -7.69 8.89 -7.09
N ILE A 424 -8.52 7.86 -7.23
CA ILE A 424 -8.07 6.50 -7.58
C ILE A 424 -8.02 6.25 -9.08
N GLY A 425 -8.31 7.27 -9.91
CA GLY A 425 -8.16 7.22 -11.37
C GLY A 425 -9.40 6.80 -12.16
N VAL A 426 -10.57 6.69 -11.50
CA VAL A 426 -11.85 6.48 -12.21
C VAL A 426 -12.17 7.72 -13.04
N THR A 427 -12.60 7.49 -14.28
CA THR A 427 -13.04 8.56 -15.17
C THR A 427 -14.45 9.01 -14.77
N VAL A 428 -14.58 10.21 -14.18
CA VAL A 428 -15.87 10.72 -13.69
C VAL A 428 -16.59 11.67 -14.65
N ASP A 429 -15.93 12.03 -15.75
CA ASP A 429 -16.52 12.80 -16.85
C ASP A 429 -16.45 11.94 -18.11
N ILE A 430 -17.61 11.57 -18.61
CA ILE A 430 -17.77 10.70 -19.77
C ILE A 430 -17.09 11.25 -21.03
N LYS A 431 -16.90 12.57 -21.15
CA LYS A 431 -16.18 13.18 -22.29
C LYS A 431 -14.72 12.72 -22.36
N HIS A 432 -14.13 12.41 -21.20
CA HIS A 432 -12.78 11.87 -21.09
C HIS A 432 -12.74 10.33 -21.12
N GLY A 433 -13.90 9.67 -21.14
CA GLY A 433 -14.03 8.21 -21.13
C GLY A 433 -14.05 7.55 -22.51
N LYS A 434 -13.91 8.32 -23.60
CA LYS A 434 -14.04 7.82 -24.98
C LYS A 434 -13.09 6.66 -25.32
N ASP A 435 -11.85 6.71 -24.85
CA ASP A 435 -10.87 5.63 -25.09
C ASP A 435 -11.21 4.36 -24.33
N LEU A 436 -11.79 4.47 -23.14
CA LEU A 436 -12.26 3.33 -22.35
C LEU A 436 -13.45 2.66 -23.04
N VAL A 437 -14.46 3.44 -23.47
CA VAL A 437 -15.61 2.93 -24.21
C VAL A 437 -15.15 2.26 -25.51
N ALA A 438 -14.24 2.89 -26.27
CA ALA A 438 -13.72 2.33 -27.52
C ALA A 438 -12.98 1.00 -27.32
N ARG A 439 -12.21 0.83 -26.24
CA ARG A 439 -11.53 -0.44 -25.91
C ARG A 439 -12.50 -1.60 -25.70
N HIS A 440 -13.70 -1.31 -25.18
CA HIS A 440 -14.76 -2.30 -24.95
C HIS A 440 -15.73 -2.43 -26.12
N LEU A 441 -15.55 -1.67 -27.21
CA LEU A 441 -16.43 -1.76 -28.38
C LEU A 441 -16.59 -3.20 -28.91
N ARG A 442 -15.52 -4.00 -28.90
CA ARG A 442 -15.50 -5.39 -29.39
C ARG A 442 -16.15 -6.42 -28.46
N SER A 443 -16.49 -6.06 -27.22
CA SER A 443 -17.25 -6.98 -26.35
C SER A 443 -18.73 -7.04 -26.71
N HIS A 444 -19.17 -6.17 -27.63
CA HIS A 444 -20.55 -6.10 -28.10
C HIS A 444 -20.77 -6.88 -29.39
N ASN A 445 -22.00 -7.37 -29.56
CA ASN A 445 -22.49 -8.03 -30.75
C ASN A 445 -23.87 -7.52 -31.20
N ASP A 446 -24.46 -6.57 -30.48
CA ASP A 446 -25.74 -5.97 -30.84
C ASP A 446 -25.57 -4.73 -31.71
N ARG A 447 -26.33 -4.66 -32.82
CA ARG A 447 -26.23 -3.57 -33.79
C ARG A 447 -26.65 -2.23 -33.19
N ILE A 448 -27.67 -2.20 -32.35
CA ILE A 448 -28.21 -0.95 -31.78
C ILE A 448 -27.18 -0.37 -30.81
N THR A 449 -26.67 -1.19 -29.88
CA THR A 449 -25.60 -0.82 -28.94
C THR A 449 -24.36 -0.34 -29.68
N ILE A 450 -23.87 -1.08 -30.66
CA ILE A 450 -22.66 -0.70 -31.41
C ILE A 450 -22.86 0.61 -32.18
N SER A 451 -24.03 0.82 -32.80
CA SER A 451 -24.32 2.07 -33.52
C SER A 451 -24.41 3.27 -32.59
N ARG A 452 -24.96 3.08 -31.38
CA ARG A 452 -25.01 4.08 -30.31
C ARG A 452 -23.59 4.44 -29.83
N ILE A 453 -22.73 3.44 -29.61
CA ILE A 453 -21.33 3.67 -29.25
C ILE A 453 -20.58 4.44 -30.35
N TYR A 454 -20.72 4.06 -31.63
CA TYR A 454 -20.09 4.80 -32.73
C TYR A 454 -20.54 6.26 -32.78
N SER A 455 -21.83 6.51 -32.56
CA SER A 455 -22.37 7.87 -32.53
C SER A 455 -21.72 8.69 -31.42
N TYR A 456 -21.56 8.11 -30.23
CA TYR A 456 -20.87 8.76 -29.12
C TYR A 456 -19.36 9.00 -29.37
N LEU A 457 -18.66 8.03 -29.97
CA LEU A 457 -17.25 8.19 -30.33
C LEU A 457 -17.06 9.29 -31.38
N MET A 458 -17.98 9.38 -32.34
CA MET A 458 -18.02 10.47 -33.33
C MET A 458 -18.26 11.83 -32.66
N GLU A 459 -19.30 11.96 -31.82
CA GLU A 459 -19.62 13.19 -31.08
C GLU A 459 -18.47 13.65 -30.18
N SER A 460 -17.72 12.70 -29.62
CA SER A 460 -16.57 12.95 -28.74
C SER A 460 -15.27 13.26 -29.49
N ASN A 461 -15.31 13.38 -30.82
CA ASN A 461 -14.15 13.52 -31.70
C ASN A 461 -13.06 12.50 -31.33
N TRP A 462 -13.45 11.24 -31.16
CA TRP A 462 -12.52 10.18 -30.83
C TRP A 462 -11.66 9.82 -32.04
N VAL A 463 -10.38 9.55 -31.78
CA VAL A 463 -9.42 9.09 -32.79
C VAL A 463 -8.66 7.92 -32.17
N PRO A 464 -8.58 6.77 -32.87
CA PRO A 464 -7.86 5.62 -32.35
C PRO A 464 -6.35 5.90 -32.22
N GLU A 465 -5.79 5.59 -31.06
CA GLU A 465 -4.34 5.69 -30.81
C GLU A 465 -3.51 4.76 -31.71
N ASN A 466 -4.07 3.59 -32.03
CA ASN A 466 -3.42 2.58 -32.87
C ASN A 466 -4.33 2.20 -34.04
N LYS A 467 -3.88 2.52 -35.26
CA LYS A 467 -4.59 2.22 -36.52
C LYS A 467 -4.83 0.71 -36.74
N ASN A 468 -4.02 -0.16 -36.12
CA ASN A 468 -4.19 -1.61 -36.20
C ASN A 468 -5.29 -2.16 -35.28
N SER A 469 -5.81 -1.33 -34.36
CA SER A 469 -6.90 -1.66 -33.45
C SER A 469 -8.26 -1.17 -33.94
N ASN A 470 -8.31 -0.65 -35.17
CA ASN A 470 -9.55 -0.19 -35.79
C ASN A 470 -10.31 -1.41 -36.29
N TRP A 471 -11.46 -1.69 -35.70
CA TRP A 471 -12.36 -2.76 -36.12
C TRP A 471 -13.71 -2.15 -36.46
N ILE A 472 -14.33 -2.64 -37.53
CA ILE A 472 -15.66 -2.24 -37.98
C ILE A 472 -16.60 -3.42 -37.76
N TRP A 473 -17.80 -3.15 -37.26
CA TRP A 473 -18.83 -4.17 -37.09
C TRP A 473 -19.63 -4.30 -38.38
N ILE A 474 -19.85 -5.53 -38.83
CA ILE A 474 -20.71 -5.83 -39.98
C ILE A 474 -21.90 -6.65 -39.47
N PRO A 475 -23.12 -6.06 -39.44
CA PRO A 475 -24.33 -6.79 -39.07
C PRO A 475 -24.66 -7.92 -40.06
N ASN A 476 -25.15 -9.05 -39.55
CA ASN A 476 -25.71 -10.15 -40.32
C ASN A 476 -27.25 -10.22 -40.16
N GLU A 477 -27.94 -10.96 -41.03
CA GLU A 477 -29.40 -11.08 -41.09
C GLU A 477 -30.04 -11.86 -39.92
N MET A 478 -29.25 -12.62 -39.13
CA MET A 478 -29.75 -13.48 -38.03
C MET A 478 -29.19 -13.07 -36.65
N ASP A 479 -29.44 -11.84 -36.21
CA ASP A 479 -29.07 -11.31 -34.88
C ASP A 479 -27.62 -11.62 -34.47
N GLY A 480 -26.69 -11.13 -35.29
CA GLY A 480 -25.26 -11.23 -35.07
C GLY A 480 -24.48 -10.39 -36.06
N GLY A 481 -23.19 -10.68 -36.18
CA GLY A 481 -22.31 -9.97 -37.09
C GLY A 481 -20.86 -10.35 -36.87
N GLU A 482 -19.98 -9.67 -37.58
CA GLU A 482 -18.55 -9.90 -37.49
C GLU A 482 -17.76 -8.60 -37.34
N TRP A 483 -16.67 -8.67 -36.58
CA TRP A 483 -15.69 -7.58 -36.49
C TRP A 483 -14.65 -7.77 -37.59
N VAL A 484 -14.58 -6.82 -38.52
CA VAL A 484 -13.66 -6.84 -39.66
C VAL A 484 -12.68 -5.67 -39.63
N THR A 485 -11.61 -5.78 -40.40
CA THR A 485 -10.64 -4.70 -40.53
C THR A 485 -11.15 -3.62 -41.51
N PRO A 486 -10.87 -2.32 -41.29
CA PRO A 486 -11.25 -1.23 -42.18
C PRO A 486 -10.84 -1.42 -43.64
N ARG A 487 -9.74 -2.14 -43.90
CA ARG A 487 -9.25 -2.45 -45.25
C ARG A 487 -10.21 -3.32 -46.06
N SER A 488 -10.99 -4.16 -45.37
CA SER A 488 -12.00 -5.04 -45.96
C SER A 488 -13.35 -4.33 -46.17
N CYS A 489 -13.43 -3.06 -45.75
CA CYS A 489 -14.63 -2.23 -45.87
C CYS A 489 -14.44 -1.12 -46.90
N VAL A 490 -15.56 -0.75 -47.54
CA VAL A 490 -15.68 0.46 -48.34
C VAL A 490 -17.00 1.15 -47.98
N LEU A 491 -17.06 2.48 -48.09
CA LEU A 491 -18.32 3.19 -47.85
C LEU A 491 -19.35 2.87 -48.93
N HIS A 492 -18.92 2.96 -50.19
CA HIS A 492 -19.79 2.87 -51.35
C HIS A 492 -19.25 1.91 -52.41
N ASP A 493 -20.13 1.10 -52.98
CA ASP A 493 -19.89 0.32 -54.20
C ASP A 493 -20.91 0.70 -55.27
N ARG A 494 -20.63 1.78 -56.00
CA ARG A 494 -21.57 2.41 -56.94
C ARG A 494 -22.09 1.46 -58.04
N ASN A 495 -21.32 0.43 -58.37
CA ASN A 495 -21.64 -0.51 -59.44
C ASN A 495 -22.02 -1.90 -58.90
N ASN A 496 -22.06 -2.09 -57.57
CA ASN A 496 -22.33 -3.37 -56.91
C ASN A 496 -21.44 -4.54 -57.38
N LEU A 497 -20.18 -4.27 -57.74
CA LEU A 497 -19.25 -5.28 -58.25
C LEU A 497 -18.56 -6.11 -57.14
N PHE A 498 -18.49 -5.57 -55.92
CA PHE A 498 -17.63 -6.07 -54.85
C PHE A 498 -18.39 -6.63 -53.66
N GLY A 499 -19.72 -6.73 -53.72
CA GLY A 499 -20.56 -7.17 -52.58
C GLY A 499 -20.21 -8.55 -52.00
N LEU A 500 -19.46 -9.38 -52.72
CA LEU A 500 -18.96 -10.69 -52.25
C LEU A 500 -17.51 -10.66 -51.71
N GLN A 501 -16.76 -9.57 -51.95
CA GLN A 501 -15.34 -9.46 -51.61
C GLN A 501 -15.05 -8.36 -50.58
N LEU A 502 -15.89 -7.33 -50.51
CA LEU A 502 -15.75 -6.18 -49.62
C LEU A 502 -17.09 -5.89 -48.92
N HIS A 503 -17.01 -5.42 -47.68
CA HIS A 503 -18.18 -4.98 -46.94
C HIS A 503 -18.51 -3.53 -47.28
N VAL A 504 -19.72 -3.28 -47.80
CA VAL A 504 -20.18 -1.95 -48.21
C VAL A 504 -20.99 -1.33 -47.07
N LEU A 505 -20.45 -0.31 -46.43
CA LEU A 505 -20.97 0.21 -45.15
C LEU A 505 -22.26 1.02 -45.28
N ASP A 506 -22.51 1.67 -46.43
CA ASP A 506 -23.74 2.44 -46.67
C ASP A 506 -25.03 1.62 -46.65
N LYS A 507 -24.92 0.29 -46.71
CA LYS A 507 -26.03 -0.65 -46.53
C LYS A 507 -26.45 -0.81 -45.07
N TYR A 508 -25.54 -0.53 -44.13
CA TYR A 508 -25.72 -0.84 -42.71
C TYR A 508 -25.82 0.41 -41.82
N TYR A 509 -25.15 1.49 -42.21
CA TYR A 509 -24.98 2.68 -41.38
C TYR A 509 -25.47 3.94 -42.06
N ASP A 510 -25.91 4.91 -41.25
CA ASP A 510 -26.34 6.22 -41.75
C ASP A 510 -25.17 7.08 -42.23
N LYS A 511 -25.50 8.12 -42.99
CA LYS A 511 -24.51 9.02 -43.59
C LYS A 511 -23.55 9.67 -42.57
N LYS A 512 -24.01 10.00 -41.36
CA LYS A 512 -23.15 10.66 -40.36
C LYS A 512 -22.07 9.69 -39.88
N LEU A 513 -22.44 8.44 -39.61
CA LEU A 513 -21.49 7.40 -39.23
C LEU A 513 -20.54 7.03 -40.37
N LEU A 514 -20.99 7.08 -41.63
CA LEU A 514 -20.10 6.88 -42.79
C LEU A 514 -18.98 7.92 -42.85
N ASP A 515 -19.28 9.20 -42.57
CA ASP A 515 -18.26 10.26 -42.50
C ASP A 515 -17.25 9.96 -41.38
N PHE A 516 -17.73 9.51 -40.21
CA PHE A 516 -16.86 9.08 -39.11
C PHE A 516 -15.92 7.93 -39.54
N PHE A 517 -16.44 6.91 -40.22
CA PHE A 517 -15.62 5.79 -40.71
C PHE A 517 -14.56 6.23 -41.74
N LEU A 518 -14.91 7.19 -42.61
CA LEU A 518 -14.00 7.75 -43.61
C LEU A 518 -12.82 8.48 -42.98
N TYR A 519 -13.12 9.40 -42.07
CA TYR A 519 -12.14 10.36 -41.56
C TYR A 519 -11.39 9.88 -40.32
N HIS A 520 -11.98 8.99 -39.51
CA HIS A 520 -11.41 8.57 -38.22
C HIS A 520 -10.97 7.10 -38.17
N LEU A 521 -11.57 6.21 -38.97
CA LEU A 521 -11.26 4.76 -38.94
C LEU A 521 -10.52 4.24 -40.18
N ASP A 522 -10.01 5.13 -41.03
CA ASP A 522 -9.27 4.80 -42.27
C ASP A 522 -10.08 3.88 -43.24
N VAL A 523 -11.42 3.96 -43.24
CA VAL A 523 -12.25 3.24 -44.23
C VAL A 523 -12.21 3.97 -45.57
N ARG A 524 -12.01 3.21 -46.65
CA ARG A 524 -11.92 3.78 -48.00
C ARG A 524 -13.31 4.19 -48.51
N ASN A 525 -13.38 5.33 -49.20
CA ASN A 525 -14.63 5.81 -49.81
C ASN A 525 -15.22 4.83 -50.85
N GLY A 526 -14.37 4.07 -51.55
CA GLY A 526 -14.76 3.05 -52.51
C GLY A 526 -13.60 2.12 -52.88
N PRO A 527 -13.87 1.09 -53.70
CA PRO A 527 -12.83 0.15 -54.17
C PRO A 527 -11.75 0.85 -55.00
N GLY A 528 -10.49 0.47 -54.79
CA GLY A 528 -9.33 1.01 -55.50
C GLY A 528 -8.82 0.08 -56.60
N SER A 529 -7.73 0.47 -57.27
CA SER A 529 -7.16 -0.29 -58.40
C SER A 529 -6.78 -1.73 -58.05
N GLU A 530 -6.29 -1.98 -56.85
CA GLU A 530 -5.93 -3.33 -56.42
C GLU A 530 -7.16 -4.23 -56.25
N ASP A 531 -8.27 -3.71 -55.73
CA ASP A 531 -9.51 -4.48 -55.58
C ASP A 531 -10.06 -4.85 -56.97
N TYR A 532 -10.09 -3.90 -57.91
CA TYR A 532 -10.50 -4.19 -59.30
C TYR A 532 -9.58 -5.26 -59.94
N CYS A 533 -8.25 -5.15 -59.80
CA CYS A 533 -7.37 -6.18 -60.36
C CYS A 533 -7.62 -7.58 -59.77
N ARG A 534 -7.88 -7.67 -58.45
CA ARG A 534 -8.25 -8.93 -57.79
C ARG A 534 -9.61 -9.44 -58.27
N LEU A 535 -10.58 -8.55 -58.47
CA LEU A 535 -11.89 -8.89 -59.04
C LEU A 535 -11.74 -9.56 -60.41
N TRP A 536 -10.88 -9.01 -61.27
CA TRP A 536 -10.60 -9.60 -62.59
C TRP A 536 -10.02 -11.01 -62.48
N VAL A 537 -9.00 -11.21 -61.63
CA VAL A 537 -8.40 -12.53 -61.38
C VAL A 537 -9.43 -13.53 -60.87
N THR A 538 -10.38 -13.09 -60.05
CA THR A 538 -11.51 -13.93 -59.61
C THR A 538 -12.39 -14.31 -60.80
N TRP A 539 -12.80 -13.34 -61.63
CA TRP A 539 -13.61 -13.61 -62.83
C TRP A 539 -12.93 -14.58 -63.80
N GLU A 540 -11.62 -14.47 -64.03
CA GLU A 540 -10.87 -15.38 -64.91
C GLU A 540 -10.95 -16.85 -64.47
N LYS A 541 -11.05 -17.09 -63.16
CA LYS A 541 -11.04 -18.42 -62.54
C LYS A 541 -12.43 -19.02 -62.41
N SER A 542 -13.45 -18.21 -62.11
CA SER A 542 -14.75 -18.71 -61.67
C SER A 542 -15.93 -18.32 -62.55
N VAL A 543 -15.79 -17.34 -63.45
CA VAL A 543 -16.91 -16.80 -64.23
C VAL A 543 -16.83 -17.25 -65.69
N GLN A 544 -17.88 -17.92 -66.15
CA GLN A 544 -18.01 -18.34 -67.55
C GLN A 544 -18.54 -17.21 -68.44
N GLU A 545 -19.43 -16.36 -67.91
CA GLU A 545 -20.07 -15.24 -68.61
C GLU A 545 -20.18 -14.03 -67.67
N ILE A 546 -19.75 -12.85 -68.13
CA ILE A 546 -19.81 -11.60 -67.36
C ILE A 546 -20.95 -10.74 -67.91
N ALA A 547 -21.76 -10.14 -67.04
CA ALA A 547 -22.78 -9.20 -67.48
C ALA A 547 -22.13 -7.99 -68.20
N VAL A 548 -22.75 -7.55 -69.31
CA VAL A 548 -22.24 -6.42 -70.11
C VAL A 548 -22.07 -5.16 -69.25
N SER A 549 -22.99 -4.91 -68.32
CA SER A 549 -22.92 -3.80 -67.36
C SER A 549 -21.68 -3.86 -66.48
N ASP A 550 -21.36 -5.05 -65.97
CA ASP A 550 -20.33 -5.26 -64.97
C ASP A 550 -18.95 -5.19 -65.61
N CYS A 551 -18.81 -5.81 -66.78
CA CYS A 551 -17.60 -5.70 -67.59
C CYS A 551 -17.38 -4.24 -68.04
N SER A 552 -18.45 -3.53 -68.43
CA SER A 552 -18.36 -2.11 -68.78
C SER A 552 -17.90 -1.26 -67.60
N ALA A 553 -18.46 -1.49 -66.40
CA ALA A 553 -18.10 -0.78 -65.19
C ALA A 553 -16.64 -1.03 -64.78
N PHE A 554 -16.17 -2.27 -64.91
CA PHE A 554 -14.77 -2.64 -64.70
C PHE A 554 -13.83 -1.85 -65.62
N TRP A 555 -14.02 -1.93 -66.94
CA TRP A 555 -13.13 -1.27 -67.89
C TRP A 555 -13.20 0.26 -67.80
N LYS A 556 -14.38 0.80 -67.46
CA LYS A 556 -14.55 2.23 -67.15
C LYS A 556 -13.66 2.66 -66.00
N PHE A 557 -13.60 1.89 -64.92
CA PHE A 557 -12.72 2.19 -63.80
C PHE A 557 -11.24 2.08 -64.20
N ILE A 558 -10.85 0.98 -64.86
CA ILE A 558 -9.46 0.73 -65.26
C ILE A 558 -8.94 1.83 -66.18
N ALA A 559 -9.70 2.19 -67.21
CA ALA A 559 -9.26 3.20 -68.17
C ALA A 559 -9.19 4.61 -67.56
N THR A 560 -10.06 4.92 -66.60
CA THR A 560 -10.05 6.22 -65.90
C THR A 560 -8.90 6.32 -64.89
N ASN A 561 -8.46 5.20 -64.33
CA ASN A 561 -7.41 5.12 -63.29
C ASN A 561 -6.16 4.38 -63.78
N TRP A 562 -5.86 4.46 -65.08
CA TRP A 562 -4.73 3.76 -65.68
C TRP A 562 -3.41 4.34 -65.18
N SER A 563 -2.51 3.48 -64.69
CA SER A 563 -1.21 3.86 -64.14
C SER A 563 -0.19 2.74 -64.29
N LYS A 564 1.11 3.02 -64.09
CA LYS A 564 2.16 1.98 -64.07
C LYS A 564 1.87 0.88 -63.04
N ASN A 565 1.23 1.22 -61.91
CA ASN A 565 0.85 0.25 -60.88
C ASN A 565 -0.31 -0.64 -61.35
N THR A 566 -1.36 -0.06 -61.91
CA THR A 566 -2.50 -0.80 -62.48
C THR A 566 -2.04 -1.73 -63.59
N GLN A 567 -1.14 -1.27 -64.47
CA GLN A 567 -0.54 -2.08 -65.52
C GLN A 567 0.22 -3.28 -64.96
N LYS A 568 1.07 -3.06 -63.94
CA LYS A 568 1.82 -4.15 -63.30
C LYS A 568 0.86 -5.20 -62.72
N LEU A 569 -0.18 -4.78 -62.01
CA LEU A 569 -1.17 -5.68 -61.41
C LEU A 569 -1.98 -6.46 -62.46
N LEU A 570 -2.36 -5.82 -63.57
CA LEU A 570 -3.10 -6.47 -64.67
C LEU A 570 -2.22 -7.20 -65.68
N SER A 571 -0.89 -7.02 -65.68
CA SER A 571 -0.01 -7.71 -66.64
C SER A 571 -0.03 -9.24 -66.48
N GLY A 572 -0.37 -9.73 -65.27
CA GLY A 572 -0.58 -11.15 -64.98
C GLY A 572 -1.92 -11.72 -65.48
N CYS A 573 -2.79 -10.88 -66.03
CA CYS A 573 -4.04 -11.28 -66.68
C CYS A 573 -3.74 -12.24 -67.85
N VAL A 574 -4.49 -13.34 -67.89
CA VAL A 574 -4.36 -14.39 -68.91
C VAL A 574 -5.52 -14.33 -69.89
N LYS A 575 -6.69 -13.84 -69.46
CA LYS A 575 -7.88 -13.79 -70.30
C LYS A 575 -8.45 -12.38 -70.43
N VAL A 576 -8.85 -12.04 -71.64
CA VAL A 576 -9.47 -10.76 -72.00
C VAL A 576 -10.92 -10.95 -72.45
N PRO A 577 -11.77 -9.92 -72.32
CA PRO A 577 -13.18 -10.06 -72.68
C PRO A 577 -13.36 -10.07 -74.19
N VAL A 578 -14.21 -10.95 -74.67
CA VAL A 578 -14.69 -11.00 -76.04
C VAL A 578 -16.21 -11.12 -76.04
N CYS A 579 -16.87 -10.57 -77.06
CA CYS A 579 -18.32 -10.69 -77.21
C CYS A 579 -18.65 -11.81 -78.18
N THR A 580 -19.27 -12.88 -77.71
CA THR A 580 -19.74 -14.01 -78.53
C THR A 580 -21.25 -14.13 -78.36
N ASP A 581 -22.01 -14.06 -79.46
CA ASP A 581 -23.48 -14.14 -79.46
C ASP A 581 -24.17 -13.18 -78.47
N GLY A 582 -23.64 -11.95 -78.35
CA GLY A 582 -24.17 -10.91 -77.45
C GLY A 582 -23.78 -11.07 -75.98
N LYS A 583 -23.00 -12.09 -75.64
CA LYS A 583 -22.54 -12.41 -74.28
C LYS A 583 -21.06 -12.11 -74.12
N ILE A 584 -20.65 -11.59 -72.96
CA ILE A 584 -19.24 -11.33 -72.68
C ILE A 584 -18.63 -12.55 -72.02
N ILE A 585 -17.66 -13.15 -72.70
CA ILE A 585 -16.89 -14.30 -72.20
C ILE A 585 -15.41 -13.92 -72.11
N LEU A 586 -14.66 -14.59 -71.24
CA LEU A 586 -13.22 -14.40 -71.09
C LEU A 586 -12.45 -15.43 -71.93
N SER A 587 -11.66 -14.96 -72.89
CA SER A 587 -10.83 -15.80 -73.78
C SER A 587 -9.34 -15.55 -73.56
N MET A 588 -8.49 -16.54 -73.83
CA MET A 588 -7.03 -16.43 -73.70
C MET A 588 -6.52 -15.24 -74.51
N LYS A 589 -5.69 -14.38 -73.90
CA LYS A 589 -5.21 -13.16 -74.56
C LYS A 589 -4.33 -13.43 -75.77
N GLU A 590 -3.74 -14.62 -75.86
CA GLU A 590 -2.96 -15.09 -76.99
C GLU A 590 -3.82 -15.42 -78.22
N ASP A 591 -5.10 -15.72 -78.02
CA ASP A 591 -6.05 -16.11 -79.06
C ASP A 591 -6.96 -14.95 -79.52
N VAL A 592 -6.74 -13.75 -78.95
CA VAL A 592 -7.57 -12.56 -79.17
C VAL A 592 -6.69 -11.40 -79.63
N PHE A 593 -7.18 -10.62 -80.58
CA PHE A 593 -6.43 -9.55 -81.23
C PHE A 593 -7.06 -8.17 -81.02
N ILE A 594 -6.21 -7.15 -81.02
CA ILE A 594 -6.61 -5.76 -81.13
C ILE A 594 -6.90 -5.46 -82.62
N PRO A 595 -8.12 -5.06 -82.99
CA PRO A 595 -8.47 -4.67 -84.37
C PRO A 595 -7.88 -3.29 -84.71
N ASP A 596 -6.62 -3.25 -85.14
CA ASP A 596 -5.92 -2.04 -85.58
C ASP A 596 -5.88 -1.85 -87.10
N ASP A 597 -6.13 -2.92 -87.87
CA ASP A 597 -6.28 -2.89 -89.32
C ASP A 597 -7.74 -3.17 -89.72
N LEU A 598 -8.38 -2.23 -90.41
CA LEU A 598 -9.80 -2.31 -90.78
C LEU A 598 -10.11 -3.40 -91.81
N LEU A 599 -9.19 -3.68 -92.74
CA LEU A 599 -9.38 -4.71 -93.77
C LEU A 599 -9.31 -6.10 -93.16
N LEU A 600 -8.27 -6.35 -92.35
CA LEU A 600 -8.15 -7.59 -91.59
C LEU A 600 -9.32 -7.75 -90.63
N THR A 601 -9.75 -6.68 -89.97
CA THR A 601 -10.91 -6.73 -89.06
C THR A 601 -12.20 -7.13 -89.80
N ASP A 602 -12.52 -6.50 -90.94
CA ASP A 602 -13.71 -6.85 -91.74
C ASP A 602 -13.67 -8.29 -92.22
N LEU A 603 -12.53 -8.76 -92.72
CA LEU A 603 -12.35 -10.12 -93.21
C LEU A 603 -12.62 -11.17 -92.11
N PHE A 604 -12.00 -11.02 -90.94
CA PHE A 604 -12.11 -11.98 -89.84
C PHE A 604 -13.45 -11.87 -89.09
N SER A 605 -14.10 -10.70 -89.08
CA SER A 605 -15.41 -10.51 -88.44
C SER A 605 -16.54 -11.31 -89.09
N LYS A 606 -16.38 -11.75 -90.35
CA LYS A 606 -17.35 -12.57 -91.10
C LYS A 606 -17.39 -14.04 -90.62
N LEU A 607 -16.51 -14.44 -89.70
CA LEU A 607 -16.48 -15.77 -89.09
C LEU A 607 -17.41 -15.83 -87.87
N ALA A 608 -18.67 -16.17 -88.11
CA ALA A 608 -19.76 -16.13 -87.11
C ALA A 608 -19.62 -17.07 -85.88
N GLN A 609 -18.52 -17.81 -85.72
CA GLN A 609 -18.41 -18.84 -84.65
C GLN A 609 -17.34 -18.56 -83.59
N HIS A 610 -16.45 -17.58 -83.77
CA HIS A 610 -15.41 -17.26 -82.79
C HIS A 610 -15.09 -15.77 -82.76
N SER A 611 -15.00 -15.22 -81.55
CA SER A 611 -14.67 -13.82 -81.35
C SER A 611 -13.17 -13.62 -81.25
N PHE A 612 -12.55 -13.32 -82.39
CA PHE A 612 -11.11 -13.07 -82.53
C PHE A 612 -10.68 -11.69 -82.03
N PHE A 613 -11.63 -10.81 -81.72
CA PHE A 613 -11.33 -9.42 -81.36
C PHE A 613 -11.75 -9.12 -79.93
N ILE A 614 -10.93 -8.32 -79.25
CA ILE A 614 -11.24 -7.80 -77.92
C ILE A 614 -12.58 -7.05 -77.95
N TRP A 615 -13.32 -7.20 -76.87
CA TRP A 615 -14.56 -6.46 -76.68
C TRP A 615 -14.29 -5.03 -76.18
N TYR A 616 -15.09 -4.09 -76.68
CA TYR A 616 -15.09 -2.70 -76.25
C TYR A 616 -16.41 -2.34 -75.58
N PRO A 617 -16.39 -1.80 -74.36
CA PRO A 617 -17.57 -1.21 -73.75
C PRO A 617 -18.04 0.02 -74.55
N ALA A 618 -19.36 0.14 -74.71
CA ALA A 618 -19.96 1.33 -75.30
C ALA A 618 -19.77 2.52 -74.35
N SER A 619 -18.99 3.53 -74.75
CA SER A 619 -18.74 4.72 -73.94
C SER A 619 -18.44 5.95 -74.80
N ILE A 620 -18.88 7.11 -74.30
CA ILE A 620 -18.61 8.43 -74.89
C ILE A 620 -17.42 9.11 -74.19
N LEU A 621 -16.87 8.48 -73.14
CA LEU A 621 -15.77 9.05 -72.35
C LEU A 621 -14.45 9.00 -73.14
N PRO A 622 -13.65 10.09 -73.19
CA PRO A 622 -12.35 10.09 -73.87
C PRO A 622 -11.36 9.07 -73.32
N SER A 623 -11.37 8.83 -72.01
CA SER A 623 -10.56 7.78 -71.36
C SER A 623 -10.92 6.38 -71.84
N MET A 624 -12.15 6.19 -72.33
CA MET A 624 -12.69 4.95 -72.87
C MET A 624 -12.69 4.91 -74.40
N SER A 625 -11.92 5.80 -75.05
CA SER A 625 -11.77 5.75 -76.51
C SER A 625 -11.15 4.42 -76.94
N ARG A 626 -11.45 3.98 -78.17
CA ARG A 626 -10.83 2.77 -78.73
C ARG A 626 -9.31 2.85 -78.72
N ALA A 627 -8.73 4.01 -79.00
CA ALA A 627 -7.28 4.21 -78.94
C ALA A 627 -6.73 4.00 -77.51
N SER A 628 -7.39 4.57 -76.50
CA SER A 628 -7.00 4.41 -75.10
C SER A 628 -7.08 2.95 -74.64
N LEU A 629 -8.19 2.26 -74.94
CA LEU A 629 -8.36 0.85 -74.62
C LEU A 629 -7.37 -0.04 -75.38
N ASN A 630 -7.07 0.27 -76.65
CA ASN A 630 -6.04 -0.45 -77.40
C ASN A 630 -4.68 -0.34 -76.72
N CYS A 631 -4.28 0.86 -76.26
CA CYS A 631 -3.04 1.02 -75.50
C CYS A 631 -3.03 0.19 -74.21
N ILE A 632 -4.17 0.11 -73.51
CA ILE A 632 -4.31 -0.70 -72.29
C ILE A 632 -4.16 -2.18 -72.61
N TYR A 633 -4.92 -2.71 -73.59
CA TYR A 633 -4.85 -4.12 -74.00
C TYR A 633 -3.46 -4.52 -74.52
N ASP A 634 -2.84 -3.66 -75.33
CA ASP A 634 -1.49 -3.84 -75.87
C ASP A 634 -0.47 -3.93 -74.72
N SER A 635 -0.61 -3.06 -73.71
CA SER A 635 0.29 -3.01 -72.54
C SER A 635 0.16 -4.18 -71.56
N ILE A 636 -0.94 -4.94 -71.61
CA ILE A 636 -1.14 -6.19 -70.85
C ILE A 636 -0.85 -7.45 -71.70
N GLY A 637 -0.42 -7.26 -72.94
CA GLY A 637 0.13 -8.31 -73.82
C GLY A 637 -0.83 -8.86 -74.88
N VAL A 638 -1.96 -8.19 -75.15
CA VAL A 638 -2.83 -8.56 -76.29
C VAL A 638 -2.17 -8.09 -77.58
N GLN A 639 -2.02 -8.98 -78.55
CA GLN A 639 -1.37 -8.64 -79.82
C GLN A 639 -2.31 -7.87 -80.76
N ARG A 640 -1.73 -6.97 -81.55
CA ARG A 640 -2.42 -6.33 -82.68
C ARG A 640 -2.57 -7.29 -83.84
N ILE A 641 -3.70 -7.23 -84.56
CA ILE A 641 -3.95 -8.15 -85.68
C ILE A 641 -2.92 -7.95 -86.80
N SER A 642 -2.49 -6.70 -87.03
CA SER A 642 -1.43 -6.36 -87.99
C SER A 642 -0.08 -7.02 -87.67
N ASN A 643 0.24 -7.18 -86.38
CA ASN A 643 1.47 -7.79 -85.90
C ASN A 643 1.38 -9.33 -85.88
N ALA A 644 0.20 -9.86 -85.59
CA ALA A 644 -0.03 -11.31 -85.52
C ALA A 644 -0.10 -11.95 -86.92
N VAL A 645 -0.59 -11.20 -87.91
CA VAL A 645 -0.74 -11.67 -89.30
C VAL A 645 0.28 -10.94 -90.17
N THR A 646 1.47 -11.52 -90.32
CA THR A 646 2.51 -11.00 -91.21
C THR A 646 2.58 -11.85 -92.48
N LYS A 647 2.58 -11.16 -93.63
CA LYS A 647 2.90 -11.78 -94.92
C LYS A 647 4.42 -11.82 -95.04
N ASN A 648 5.00 -13.02 -95.03
CA ASN A 648 6.42 -13.17 -95.26
C ASN A 648 6.67 -13.43 -96.75
N ASP A 649 6.99 -12.35 -97.49
CA ASP A 649 7.30 -12.42 -98.93
C ASP A 649 8.62 -13.13 -99.25
N ALA A 650 9.45 -13.45 -98.24
CA ALA A 650 10.68 -14.23 -98.39
C ALA A 650 10.45 -15.76 -98.30
N PHE A 651 9.23 -16.23 -98.03
CA PHE A 651 8.90 -17.66 -98.15
C PHE A 651 8.87 -18.06 -99.62
N THR A 652 10.03 -18.44 -100.15
CA THR A 652 10.13 -19.26 -101.35
C THR A 652 9.86 -20.70 -100.95
N LEU A 653 8.92 -21.35 -101.65
CA LEU A 653 8.45 -22.71 -101.34
C LEU A 653 9.47 -23.76 -101.80
N ASP A 654 10.75 -23.61 -101.44
CA ASP A 654 11.80 -24.52 -101.87
C ASP A 654 12.21 -25.45 -100.71
N ASN A 655 11.79 -26.70 -100.85
CA ASN A 655 12.19 -27.90 -100.10
C ASN A 655 11.78 -28.01 -98.62
N TYR A 656 10.50 -28.32 -98.39
CA TYR A 656 10.09 -29.07 -97.18
C TYR A 656 9.07 -30.17 -97.49
N HIS A 657 9.18 -31.27 -96.75
CA HIS A 657 8.20 -32.34 -96.70
C HIS A 657 6.88 -31.85 -96.11
N PHE A 658 5.79 -31.99 -96.85
CA PHE A 658 4.44 -31.79 -96.35
C PHE A 658 4.19 -32.72 -95.16
N ARG A 659 3.84 -32.17 -94.00
CA ARG A 659 3.38 -32.94 -92.86
C ARG A 659 1.86 -32.96 -92.87
N THR A 660 1.26 -34.12 -93.04
CA THR A 660 -0.19 -34.29 -92.93
C THR A 660 -0.58 -34.06 -91.47
N THR A 661 -1.28 -32.95 -91.20
CA THR A 661 -1.83 -32.62 -89.89
C THR A 661 -3.30 -32.96 -89.83
N ASP A 662 -3.75 -33.40 -88.66
CA ASP A 662 -5.16 -33.67 -88.36
C ASP A 662 -6.00 -32.40 -88.63
N PRO A 663 -7.06 -32.47 -89.46
CA PRO A 663 -7.94 -31.33 -89.74
C PRO A 663 -8.57 -30.70 -88.49
N SER A 664 -8.71 -31.47 -87.40
CA SER A 664 -9.19 -30.96 -86.11
C SER A 664 -8.15 -30.08 -85.36
N LYS A 665 -6.88 -30.17 -85.75
CA LYS A 665 -5.76 -29.35 -85.24
C LYS A 665 -5.39 -28.19 -86.18
N VAL A 666 -6.02 -28.12 -87.36
CA VAL A 666 -5.82 -27.04 -88.33
C VAL A 666 -6.99 -26.09 -88.25
N ILE A 667 -6.66 -24.81 -88.18
CA ILE A 667 -7.52 -23.64 -88.37
C ILE A 667 -8.78 -23.94 -89.21
N LYS A 668 -9.98 -23.66 -88.65
CA LYS A 668 -11.29 -23.85 -89.33
C LYS A 668 -11.25 -23.31 -90.76
N VAL A 669 -11.88 -24.01 -91.71
CA VAL A 669 -11.92 -23.69 -93.16
C VAL A 669 -12.17 -22.21 -93.46
N GLY A 670 -13.00 -21.54 -92.66
CA GLY A 670 -13.26 -20.10 -92.81
C GLY A 670 -12.03 -19.22 -92.61
N LEU A 671 -11.22 -19.48 -91.58
CA LEU A 671 -10.02 -18.72 -91.28
C LEU A 671 -8.91 -19.00 -92.31
N LEU A 672 -8.85 -20.23 -92.84
CA LEU A 672 -7.96 -20.58 -93.94
C LEU A 672 -8.35 -19.86 -95.25
N LYS A 673 -9.65 -19.75 -95.55
CA LYS A 673 -10.15 -18.94 -96.68
C LYS A 673 -9.83 -17.46 -96.53
N ILE A 674 -9.94 -16.91 -95.32
CA ILE A 674 -9.64 -15.50 -95.07
C ILE A 674 -8.14 -15.21 -95.14
N ILE A 675 -7.29 -16.08 -94.58
CA ILE A 675 -5.82 -15.97 -94.75
C ILE A 675 -5.45 -16.04 -96.23
N LEU A 676 -6.04 -16.97 -96.99
CA LEU A 676 -5.81 -17.08 -98.43
C LEU A 676 -6.32 -15.85 -99.20
N SER A 677 -7.48 -15.30 -98.83
CA SER A 677 -8.00 -14.05 -99.42
C SER A 677 -7.12 -12.84 -99.10
N PHE A 678 -6.61 -12.73 -97.88
CA PHE A 678 -5.64 -11.70 -97.47
C PHE A 678 -4.33 -11.83 -98.26
N LEU A 679 -3.80 -13.04 -98.39
CA LEU A 679 -2.61 -13.31 -99.21
C LEU A 679 -2.85 -13.05 -100.72
N ALA A 680 -4.09 -13.18 -101.18
CA ALA A 680 -4.49 -12.95 -102.56
C ALA A 680 -4.87 -11.50 -102.88
N ASP A 681 -4.92 -10.59 -101.91
CA ASP A 681 -5.33 -9.19 -102.12
C ASP A 681 -4.35 -8.46 -103.08
N PRO A 682 -4.82 -7.95 -104.24
CA PRO A 682 -3.96 -7.28 -105.23
C PRO A 682 -3.30 -5.99 -104.74
N ALA A 683 -3.82 -5.34 -103.69
CA ALA A 683 -3.35 -4.03 -103.24
C ALA A 683 -1.89 -4.00 -102.74
N PHE A 684 -1.32 -5.17 -102.39
CA PHE A 684 0.05 -5.30 -101.87
C PHE A 684 1.10 -5.70 -102.93
N ARG A 685 0.78 -5.65 -104.23
CA ARG A 685 1.71 -6.00 -105.33
C ARG A 685 2.52 -4.83 -105.90
N HIS A 686 2.48 -3.64 -105.31
CA HIS A 686 3.24 -2.47 -105.78
C HIS A 686 4.26 -1.97 -104.74
N SER A 687 5.32 -2.73 -104.51
CA SER A 687 6.61 -2.22 -104.00
C SER A 687 7.70 -3.29 -104.16
N CYS A 688 8.08 -3.54 -105.41
CA CYS A 688 9.42 -3.96 -105.82
C CYS A 688 9.67 -3.38 -107.21
#